data_AF-A0A0Q1BVV9-F1
#
_entry.id   AF-A0A0Q1BVV9-F1
#
_cell.length_a   1.000
_cell.length_b   1.000
_cell.length_c   1.000
_cell.angle_alpha   90.00
_cell.angle_beta   90.00
_cell.angle_gamma   90.00
#
_symmetry.space_group_name_H-M   'P 1'
#
loop_
_entity.id
_entity.type
_entity.pdbx_description
1 polymer ?
#
loop_
_entity_poly.entity_id
_entity_poly.type
_entity_poly.pdbx_seq_one_letter_code
_entity_poly.pdbx_strand_id
1 'polypeptide(L)'
;MKKRLLVVLLLVGVSISFAQNTKTVTIGILADETSVENAPLLEKLQNEITAVVGQDAKVVFKDPIENGFDLDTAKSNYLAMEASDVDIILAFGVINNIALYQQKVYAKPVIVFGSVNSDFIDLPKDQKTSGINNIAYIIAPLSYAKDLDAFNSIYEYKKVGILVDDYLPEALPIKELFDTYFADKDAAYTLINLPEDGNVSDLLGDVDAVYLAGGFDLSEVAFRNLVSTINENQLPSFSANRKRDVEKGILATNQPETTIDQLFRRIALDVESIVNGTNPSELPMLLEYKNRLSLNFNTAKEIKFPLRYSMLGTVDIVGGENNYIAEDAYSLLDIMNGVIGRNLGLEAERKNIDLSTQDVKTAKSNFLPDVSASTTAAYVDPRVAEISGGASPEFSTSGTVGLQQLIYSEGAAAGITIQDNLQKAQQETYNAAELDAILNGSVAYFNALILKTNAQIQAQNLGVTKENLQISEQNFEAGASGKSDVLRFRSQMAQNMQTLIEAGNQLSQAYYTINQLMNNPIAMEIDIKDAVISEGLFSNYRYQDFLEILDNPKLRPNLVEFLIQEAKKNAPELKNLGYNLDAVQRTYRLNASGRFVPTLALQGNYNLAISQSGKGSTVAQGVPVAPDGTYNLGLNLSLPIFRQNQQNINRQTAKIQEDQLNIQKSNIDLNIETNVNALVLDLTNEIANIQISKIAEEAAKESLDLTQIAYSEGAVPLIQLIDAQTNYLQSQLASATANYNYLLASMQLERAIGYFFLMNSEENNQDFIQRARAFILSRN
;
A
#
# COMPACT_ATOMS: atom_id res chain seq x y z
N MET A 1 -86.89 3.48 44.16
CA MET A 1 -86.95 3.34 42.68
C MET A 1 -85.89 2.32 42.29
N LYS A 2 -86.24 1.10 41.86
CA LYS A 2 -86.53 0.66 40.48
C LYS A 2 -85.31 0.59 39.52
N LYS A 3 -84.86 -0.67 39.30
CA LYS A 3 -84.52 -1.32 38.00
C LYS A 3 -83.18 -1.02 37.29
N ARG A 4 -82.21 -1.97 37.37
CA ARG A 4 -81.73 -2.93 36.31
C ARG A 4 -80.27 -3.40 36.60
N LEU A 5 -79.66 -4.47 36.03
CA LEU A 5 -80.03 -5.79 35.44
C LEU A 5 -78.75 -6.33 34.73
N LEU A 6 -78.21 -7.56 34.85
CA LEU A 6 -78.37 -8.76 35.70
C LEU A 6 -77.23 -9.76 35.34
N VAL A 7 -76.87 -10.74 36.21
CA VAL A 7 -75.91 -11.86 35.94
C VAL A 7 -74.43 -11.36 35.81
N VAL A 8 -73.36 -11.97 36.34
CA VAL A 8 -72.98 -13.38 36.58
C VAL A 8 -72.31 -13.54 37.95
N LEU A 9 -72.78 -14.46 38.78
CA LEU A 9 -72.07 -14.88 40.01
C LEU A 9 -72.50 -16.30 40.42
N LEU A 10 -72.18 -17.30 39.57
CA LEU A 10 -72.37 -18.72 39.90
C LEU A 10 -71.56 -19.62 38.95
N LEU A 11 -70.27 -19.76 39.23
CA LEU A 11 -69.44 -20.91 38.84
C LEU A 11 -68.11 -20.87 39.63
N VAL A 12 -68.17 -21.28 40.89
CA VAL A 12 -66.96 -21.72 41.61
C VAL A 12 -66.61 -23.10 41.03
N GLY A 13 -65.63 -23.12 40.13
CA GLY A 13 -65.30 -24.30 39.36
C GLY A 13 -63.82 -24.37 39.01
N VAL A 14 -63.07 -25.10 39.83
CA VAL A 14 -61.84 -25.82 39.45
C VAL A 14 -60.74 -24.96 38.80
N SER A 15 -60.05 -24.16 39.62
CA SER A 15 -58.65 -23.81 39.35
C SER A 15 -57.76 -24.94 39.87
N ILE A 16 -57.67 -26.05 39.13
CA ILE A 16 -56.55 -26.98 39.32
C ILE A 16 -55.31 -26.24 38.85
N SER A 17 -54.48 -25.83 39.81
CA SER A 17 -53.09 -25.53 39.53
C SER A 17 -52.45 -26.83 39.07
N PHE A 18 -52.30 -26.99 37.75
CA PHE A 18 -51.36 -27.94 37.20
C PHE A 18 -49.96 -27.43 37.59
N ALA A 19 -49.49 -27.86 38.76
CA ALA A 19 -48.06 -28.05 38.94
C ALA A 19 -47.65 -29.08 37.89
N GLN A 20 -47.10 -28.62 36.76
CA GLN A 20 -46.35 -29.50 35.89
C GLN A 20 -45.26 -30.13 36.78
N ASN A 21 -45.31 -31.44 36.94
CA ASN A 21 -44.14 -32.19 37.37
C ASN A 21 -43.10 -31.98 36.27
N THR A 22 -42.22 -30.99 36.44
CA THR A 22 -41.09 -30.78 35.53
C THR A 22 -40.27 -32.05 35.56
N LYS A 23 -40.30 -32.78 34.44
CA LYS A 23 -39.58 -34.04 34.27
C LYS A 23 -38.12 -33.76 34.58
N THR A 24 -37.54 -34.46 35.54
CA THR A 24 -36.09 -34.37 35.76
C THR A 24 -35.42 -35.28 34.75
N VAL A 25 -34.43 -34.76 34.03
CA VAL A 25 -33.71 -35.48 32.98
C VAL A 25 -32.24 -35.45 33.33
N THR A 26 -31.68 -36.64 33.53
CA THR A 26 -30.29 -36.83 33.92
C THR A 26 -29.44 -37.06 32.67
N ILE A 27 -28.42 -36.24 32.46
CA ILE A 27 -27.53 -36.31 31.30
C ILE A 27 -26.15 -36.80 31.73
N GLY A 28 -25.71 -37.90 31.15
CA GLY A 28 -24.36 -38.45 31.32
C GLY A 28 -23.45 -37.96 30.21
N ILE A 29 -22.19 -37.66 30.53
CA ILE A 29 -21.20 -37.16 29.57
C ILE A 29 -20.05 -38.17 29.45
N LEU A 30 -19.72 -38.53 28.22
CA LEU A 30 -18.51 -39.30 27.85
C LEU A 30 -17.58 -38.36 27.08
N ALA A 31 -16.34 -38.25 27.53
CA ALA A 31 -15.27 -37.46 26.91
C ALA A 31 -14.05 -38.35 26.63
N ASP A 32 -13.15 -37.91 25.74
CA ASP A 32 -11.87 -38.61 25.60
C ASP A 32 -10.95 -38.23 26.78
N GLU A 33 -10.70 -36.94 26.97
CA GLU A 33 -10.02 -36.35 28.14
C GLU A 33 -10.53 -34.91 28.38
N THR A 34 -10.60 -34.43 29.65
CA THR A 34 -10.80 -33.00 29.91
C THR A 34 -9.50 -32.29 30.23
N SER A 35 -9.26 -31.20 29.50
CA SER A 35 -8.10 -30.34 29.64
C SER A 35 -8.51 -28.96 30.17
N VAL A 36 -7.55 -28.19 30.66
CA VAL A 36 -7.77 -26.81 31.12
C VAL A 36 -8.36 -25.92 30.01
N GLU A 37 -8.08 -26.25 28.74
CA GLU A 37 -8.55 -25.49 27.59
C GLU A 37 -9.95 -25.93 27.10
N ASN A 38 -10.33 -27.20 27.29
CA ASN A 38 -11.63 -27.72 26.82
C ASN A 38 -12.75 -27.69 27.89
N ALA A 39 -12.43 -27.65 29.19
CA ALA A 39 -13.41 -27.57 30.27
C ALA A 39 -14.42 -26.39 30.17
N PRO A 40 -14.02 -25.15 29.78
CA PRO A 40 -14.96 -24.04 29.60
C PRO A 40 -15.97 -24.25 28.45
N LEU A 41 -15.60 -25.06 27.45
CA LEU A 41 -16.49 -25.41 26.34
C LEU A 41 -17.60 -26.36 26.81
N LEU A 42 -17.28 -27.29 27.71
CA LEU A 42 -18.27 -28.18 28.30
C LEU A 42 -19.27 -27.42 29.17
N GLU A 43 -18.80 -26.50 30.02
CA GLU A 43 -19.68 -25.62 30.80
C GLU A 43 -20.61 -24.79 29.89
N LYS A 44 -20.08 -24.25 28.78
CA LYS A 44 -20.88 -23.50 27.80
C LYS A 44 -21.95 -24.38 27.13
N LEU A 45 -21.63 -25.63 26.77
CA LEU A 45 -22.61 -26.59 26.25
C LEU A 45 -23.70 -26.93 27.28
N GLN A 46 -23.32 -27.18 28.54
CA GLN A 46 -24.26 -27.46 29.63
C GLN A 46 -25.21 -26.29 29.87
N ASN A 47 -24.69 -25.05 29.82
CA ASN A 47 -25.47 -23.83 29.93
C ASN A 47 -26.46 -23.65 28.76
N GLU A 48 -26.04 -23.89 27.51
CA GLU A 48 -26.92 -23.80 26.34
C GLU A 48 -28.04 -24.86 26.39
N ILE A 49 -27.71 -26.12 26.72
CA ILE A 49 -28.71 -27.18 26.93
C ILE A 49 -29.70 -26.77 28.03
N THR A 50 -29.22 -26.22 29.14
CA THR A 50 -30.08 -25.77 30.25
C THR A 50 -30.98 -24.59 29.83
N ALA A 51 -30.48 -23.68 28.99
CA ALA A 51 -31.24 -22.53 28.49
C ALA A 51 -32.33 -22.91 27.49
N VAL A 52 -32.10 -23.92 26.64
CA VAL A 52 -33.11 -24.46 25.71
C VAL A 52 -34.12 -25.32 26.46
N VAL A 53 -33.66 -26.41 27.07
CA VAL A 53 -34.51 -27.46 27.67
C VAL A 53 -35.22 -26.98 28.95
N GLY A 54 -34.71 -25.93 29.60
CA GLY A 54 -35.13 -25.49 30.94
C GLY A 54 -36.59 -25.04 31.08
N GLN A 55 -37.34 -24.89 29.98
CA GLN A 55 -38.81 -24.68 30.03
C GLN A 55 -39.60 -26.00 30.08
N ASP A 56 -39.07 -27.07 29.49
CA ASP A 56 -39.75 -28.37 29.38
C ASP A 56 -39.34 -29.38 30.47
N ALA A 57 -38.07 -29.34 30.90
CA ALA A 57 -37.53 -30.28 31.88
C ALA A 57 -36.45 -29.66 32.78
N LYS A 58 -36.28 -30.24 33.97
CA LYS A 58 -35.15 -29.93 34.85
C LYS A 58 -33.96 -30.82 34.46
N VAL A 59 -32.96 -30.24 33.82
CA VAL A 59 -31.72 -30.94 33.44
C VAL A 59 -30.80 -31.10 34.66
N VAL A 60 -30.16 -32.27 34.79
CA VAL A 60 -29.11 -32.57 35.77
C VAL A 60 -27.97 -33.28 35.06
N PHE A 61 -26.77 -32.68 35.04
CA PHE A 61 -25.59 -33.32 34.47
C PHE A 61 -24.87 -34.19 35.51
N LYS A 62 -24.32 -35.32 35.06
CA LYS A 62 -23.30 -36.09 35.79
C LYS A 62 -21.91 -35.57 35.43
N ASP A 63 -20.93 -35.83 36.29
CA ASP A 63 -19.53 -35.57 35.98
C ASP A 63 -19.11 -36.37 34.72
N PRO A 64 -18.24 -35.82 33.85
CA PRO A 64 -17.73 -36.54 32.68
C PRO A 64 -16.99 -37.82 33.07
N ILE A 65 -17.16 -38.87 32.25
CA ILE A 65 -16.30 -40.05 32.31
C ILE A 65 -15.35 -40.02 31.10
N GLU A 66 -14.06 -40.01 31.40
CA GLU A 66 -12.98 -39.92 30.42
C GLU A 66 -12.45 -41.31 30.04
N ASN A 67 -12.00 -41.45 28.79
CA ASN A 67 -11.40 -42.69 28.30
C ASN A 67 -9.87 -42.65 28.18
N GLY A 68 -9.22 -41.50 28.34
CA GLY A 68 -7.77 -41.36 28.25
C GLY A 68 -7.22 -41.75 26.88
N PHE A 69 -8.01 -41.48 25.84
CA PHE A 69 -7.83 -41.91 24.45
C PHE A 69 -7.81 -43.45 24.22
N ASP A 70 -8.21 -44.26 25.20
CA ASP A 70 -8.27 -45.73 25.07
C ASP A 70 -9.65 -46.25 24.62
N LEU A 71 -9.65 -47.06 23.55
CA LEU A 71 -10.87 -47.53 22.89
C LEU A 71 -11.66 -48.54 23.73
N ASP A 72 -11.00 -49.39 24.51
CA ASP A 72 -11.66 -50.40 25.34
C ASP A 72 -12.19 -49.79 26.64
N THR A 73 -11.53 -48.75 27.15
CA THR A 73 -12.02 -47.88 28.22
C THR A 73 -13.25 -47.09 27.75
N ALA A 74 -13.25 -46.51 26.55
CA ALA A 74 -14.43 -45.83 25.98
C ALA A 74 -15.66 -46.76 25.88
N LYS A 75 -15.47 -48.00 25.41
CA LYS A 75 -16.54 -49.03 25.38
C LYS A 75 -17.03 -49.39 26.79
N SER A 76 -16.11 -49.51 27.75
CA SER A 76 -16.43 -49.82 29.14
C SER A 76 -17.19 -48.68 29.83
N ASN A 77 -16.79 -47.43 29.59
CA ASN A 77 -17.44 -46.23 30.08
C ASN A 77 -18.88 -46.09 29.54
N TYR A 78 -19.07 -46.37 28.24
CA TYR A 78 -20.41 -46.40 27.65
C TYR A 78 -21.33 -47.43 28.34
N LEU A 79 -20.86 -48.67 28.52
CA LEU A 79 -21.64 -49.73 29.18
C LEU A 79 -21.94 -49.40 30.64
N ALA A 80 -21.01 -48.76 31.36
CA ALA A 80 -21.23 -48.28 32.72
C ALA A 80 -22.28 -47.14 32.77
N MET A 81 -22.22 -46.20 31.83
CA MET A 81 -23.18 -45.11 31.70
C MET A 81 -24.58 -45.62 31.29
N GLU A 82 -24.65 -46.63 30.43
CA GLU A 82 -25.88 -47.31 30.04
C GLU A 82 -26.55 -47.99 31.25
N ALA A 83 -25.77 -48.60 32.15
CA ALA A 83 -26.28 -49.21 33.38
C ALA A 83 -26.66 -48.21 34.51
N SER A 84 -26.34 -46.93 34.37
CA SER A 84 -26.55 -45.89 35.40
C SER A 84 -27.99 -45.34 35.47
N ASP A 85 -28.22 -44.31 36.29
CA ASP A 85 -29.46 -43.53 36.41
C ASP A 85 -29.62 -42.40 35.36
N VAL A 86 -28.76 -42.37 34.33
CA VAL A 86 -28.82 -41.39 33.22
C VAL A 86 -29.98 -41.66 32.26
N ASP A 87 -30.65 -40.61 31.79
CA ASP A 87 -31.71 -40.64 30.78
C ASP A 87 -31.20 -40.41 29.35
N ILE A 88 -30.20 -39.55 29.16
CA ILE A 88 -29.58 -39.21 27.86
C ILE A 88 -28.05 -39.23 28.00
N ILE A 89 -27.36 -39.90 27.07
CA ILE A 89 -25.90 -39.93 27.01
C ILE A 89 -25.42 -38.95 25.94
N LEU A 90 -24.59 -38.00 26.35
CA LEU A 90 -23.82 -37.13 25.47
C LEU A 90 -22.42 -37.72 25.33
N ALA A 91 -22.01 -38.05 24.11
CA ALA A 91 -20.69 -38.60 23.84
C ALA A 91 -19.92 -37.70 22.88
N PHE A 92 -18.73 -37.30 23.31
CA PHE A 92 -17.82 -36.42 22.58
C PHE A 92 -16.40 -37.00 22.59
N GLY A 93 -15.66 -36.73 21.51
CA GLY A 93 -14.29 -37.21 21.32
C GLY A 93 -14.18 -38.25 20.21
N VAL A 94 -13.00 -38.31 19.60
CA VAL A 94 -12.68 -39.21 18.48
C VAL A 94 -12.85 -40.67 18.91
N ILE A 95 -12.36 -41.03 20.11
CA ILE A 95 -12.36 -42.41 20.59
C ILE A 95 -13.77 -42.85 21.02
N ASN A 96 -14.52 -41.98 21.70
CA ASN A 96 -15.95 -42.23 21.96
C ASN A 96 -16.77 -42.37 20.67
N ASN A 97 -16.52 -41.54 19.65
CA ASN A 97 -17.19 -41.62 18.35
C ASN A 97 -16.94 -42.98 17.67
N ILE A 98 -15.69 -43.46 17.66
CA ILE A 98 -15.33 -44.77 17.09
C ILE A 98 -15.94 -45.93 17.90
N ALA A 99 -15.82 -45.89 19.23
CA ALA A 99 -16.36 -46.90 20.13
C ALA A 99 -17.89 -47.07 19.95
N LEU A 100 -18.61 -45.96 19.80
CA LEU A 100 -20.05 -45.94 19.61
C LEU A 100 -20.44 -46.32 18.18
N TYR A 101 -19.74 -45.86 17.14
CA TYR A 101 -20.06 -46.28 15.76
C TYR A 101 -19.88 -47.80 15.53
N GLN A 102 -18.97 -48.44 16.28
CA GLN A 102 -18.82 -49.90 16.32
C GLN A 102 -20.04 -50.61 16.95
N GLN A 103 -20.78 -49.95 17.86
CA GLN A 103 -22.02 -50.48 18.42
C GLN A 103 -23.16 -50.49 17.38
N LYS A 104 -24.15 -51.36 17.61
CA LYS A 104 -25.32 -51.53 16.72
C LYS A 104 -26.66 -51.46 17.43
N VAL A 105 -26.67 -51.42 18.75
CA VAL A 105 -27.87 -51.37 19.61
C VAL A 105 -27.55 -50.47 20.80
N TYR A 106 -28.49 -49.60 21.18
CA TYR A 106 -28.34 -48.65 22.29
C TYR A 106 -29.63 -48.71 23.13
N ALA A 107 -29.54 -49.03 24.43
CA ALA A 107 -30.74 -49.12 25.28
C ALA A 107 -31.27 -47.74 25.70
N LYS A 108 -30.40 -46.72 25.71
CA LYS A 108 -30.72 -45.33 26.08
C LYS A 108 -30.42 -44.36 24.92
N PRO A 109 -31.14 -43.22 24.82
CA PRO A 109 -30.80 -42.14 23.90
C PRO A 109 -29.34 -41.70 24.02
N VAL A 110 -28.61 -41.73 22.91
CA VAL A 110 -27.24 -41.24 22.77
C VAL A 110 -27.20 -40.15 21.71
N ILE A 111 -26.58 -39.01 22.02
CA ILE A 111 -26.13 -38.03 21.03
C ILE A 111 -24.60 -38.12 20.97
N VAL A 112 -24.10 -38.51 19.80
CA VAL A 112 -22.67 -38.62 19.48
C VAL A 112 -22.28 -37.38 18.68
N PHE A 113 -21.30 -36.60 19.14
CA PHE A 113 -20.94 -35.33 18.49
C PHE A 113 -19.45 -35.00 18.57
N GLY A 114 -19.02 -34.03 17.78
CA GLY A 114 -17.61 -33.65 17.65
C GLY A 114 -17.01 -34.12 16.34
N SER A 115 -15.69 -34.06 16.25
CA SER A 115 -14.94 -34.35 15.02
C SER A 115 -15.06 -35.82 14.63
N VAL A 116 -15.91 -36.12 13.64
CA VAL A 116 -15.95 -37.42 12.96
C VAL A 116 -15.26 -37.26 11.62
N ASN A 117 -14.02 -37.74 11.53
CA ASN A 117 -13.32 -37.78 10.25
C ASN A 117 -13.97 -38.85 9.35
N SER A 118 -14.56 -38.39 8.24
CA SER A 118 -15.27 -39.19 7.25
C SER A 118 -14.38 -40.14 6.44
N ASP A 119 -13.05 -40.05 6.60
CA ASP A 119 -12.10 -40.98 5.99
C ASP A 119 -12.00 -42.32 6.76
N PHE A 120 -12.39 -42.35 8.04
CA PHE A 120 -12.35 -43.56 8.89
C PHE A 120 -13.72 -44.19 9.15
N ILE A 121 -14.80 -43.51 8.77
CA ILE A 121 -16.18 -43.92 9.05
C ILE A 121 -16.99 -43.86 7.75
N ASP A 122 -17.58 -44.99 7.34
CA ASP A 122 -18.46 -45.04 6.16
C ASP A 122 -19.77 -44.33 6.48
N LEU A 123 -19.85 -43.06 6.05
CA LEU A 123 -20.98 -42.19 6.26
C LEU A 123 -21.88 -42.19 5.01
N PRO A 124 -23.11 -42.74 5.11
CA PRO A 124 -24.01 -42.85 3.97
C PRO A 124 -24.44 -41.48 3.42
N LYS A 125 -24.00 -41.18 2.19
CA LYS A 125 -23.99 -39.82 1.60
C LYS A 125 -25.35 -39.13 1.46
N ASP A 126 -26.45 -39.89 1.42
CA ASP A 126 -27.82 -39.38 1.28
C ASP A 126 -28.67 -39.56 2.56
N GLN A 127 -28.09 -40.12 3.64
CA GLN A 127 -28.82 -40.49 4.84
C GLN A 127 -28.94 -39.30 5.80
N LYS A 128 -30.19 -38.81 5.97
CA LYS A 128 -30.46 -37.62 6.77
C LYS A 128 -30.56 -37.87 8.27
N THR A 129 -30.90 -39.07 8.72
CA THR A 129 -31.10 -39.44 10.14
C THR A 129 -30.49 -40.81 10.42
N SER A 130 -30.21 -41.18 11.67
CA SER A 130 -29.42 -42.41 11.93
C SER A 130 -30.14 -43.69 11.52
N GLY A 131 -31.48 -43.71 11.56
CA GLY A 131 -32.27 -44.92 11.33
C GLY A 131 -32.02 -46.05 12.34
N ILE A 132 -31.14 -45.83 13.33
CA ILE A 132 -30.78 -46.78 14.38
C ILE A 132 -31.41 -46.27 15.68
N ASN A 133 -32.30 -47.07 16.24
CA ASN A 133 -33.03 -46.72 17.46
C ASN A 133 -32.10 -46.21 18.56
N ASN A 134 -32.50 -45.12 19.24
CA ASN A 134 -31.80 -44.50 20.36
C ASN A 134 -30.41 -43.88 20.09
N ILE A 135 -29.93 -43.73 18.84
CA ILE A 135 -28.73 -42.93 18.58
C ILE A 135 -28.97 -41.80 17.56
N ALA A 136 -28.44 -40.62 17.84
CA ALA A 136 -28.22 -39.53 16.90
C ALA A 136 -26.72 -39.25 16.81
N TYR A 137 -26.24 -38.93 15.61
CA TYR A 137 -24.87 -38.51 15.36
C TYR A 137 -24.91 -37.09 14.84
N ILE A 138 -24.20 -36.14 15.43
CA ILE A 138 -24.06 -34.76 14.92
C ILE A 138 -22.67 -34.67 14.27
N ILE A 139 -22.65 -34.89 12.96
CA ILE A 139 -21.42 -35.07 12.19
C ILE A 139 -20.97 -33.74 11.58
N ALA A 140 -19.71 -33.37 11.85
CA ALA A 140 -18.96 -32.44 11.04
C ALA A 140 -18.06 -33.20 10.04
N PRO A 141 -18.17 -32.94 8.72
CA PRO A 141 -17.49 -33.72 7.68
C PRO A 141 -16.03 -33.29 7.51
N LEU A 142 -15.20 -33.63 8.50
CA LEU A 142 -13.75 -33.59 8.39
C LEU A 142 -13.27 -34.69 7.43
N SER A 143 -12.23 -34.42 6.65
CA SER A 143 -11.59 -35.39 5.76
C SER A 143 -10.18 -34.90 5.44
N TYR A 144 -9.18 -35.65 5.88
CA TYR A 144 -7.79 -35.40 5.59
C TYR A 144 -7.52 -35.49 4.08
N ALA A 145 -8.19 -36.41 3.38
CA ALA A 145 -8.11 -36.53 1.92
C ALA A 145 -8.59 -35.25 1.20
N LYS A 146 -9.75 -34.69 1.60
CA LYS A 146 -10.26 -33.44 1.00
C LYS A 146 -9.39 -32.23 1.33
N ASP A 147 -8.81 -32.19 2.51
CA ASP A 147 -7.93 -31.10 2.93
C ASP A 147 -6.60 -31.14 2.18
N LEU A 148 -6.01 -32.33 1.99
CA LEU A 148 -4.84 -32.51 1.14
C LEU A 148 -5.13 -32.19 -0.34
N ASP A 149 -6.30 -32.56 -0.88
CA ASP A 149 -6.71 -32.14 -2.23
C ASP A 149 -6.88 -30.60 -2.32
N ALA A 150 -7.46 -29.97 -1.31
CA ALA A 150 -7.60 -28.51 -1.24
C ALA A 150 -6.24 -27.81 -1.11
N PHE A 151 -5.34 -28.36 -0.31
CA PHE A 151 -3.96 -27.88 -0.17
C PHE A 151 -3.20 -27.99 -1.50
N ASN A 152 -3.28 -29.15 -2.17
CA ASN A 152 -2.66 -29.37 -3.47
C ASN A 152 -3.21 -28.42 -4.55
N SER A 153 -4.47 -27.97 -4.43
CA SER A 153 -5.06 -26.99 -5.35
C SER A 153 -4.39 -25.60 -5.25
N ILE A 154 -3.93 -25.21 -4.05
CA ILE A 154 -3.23 -23.94 -3.83
C ILE A 154 -1.71 -24.07 -3.98
N TYR A 155 -1.12 -25.20 -3.57
CA TYR A 155 0.31 -25.45 -3.60
C TYR A 155 0.63 -26.91 -4.00
N GLU A 156 1.30 -27.09 -5.13
CA GLU A 156 1.64 -28.41 -5.68
C GLU A 156 2.87 -29.02 -4.96
N TYR A 157 2.67 -29.45 -3.72
CA TYR A 157 3.71 -30.08 -2.90
C TYR A 157 4.20 -31.42 -3.49
N LYS A 158 5.46 -31.77 -3.23
CA LYS A 158 6.07 -33.05 -3.61
C LYS A 158 6.41 -33.92 -2.41
N LYS A 159 6.59 -33.35 -1.22
CA LYS A 159 6.82 -34.10 0.02
C LYS A 159 6.21 -33.38 1.22
N VAL A 160 5.02 -33.81 1.63
CA VAL A 160 4.31 -33.19 2.77
C VAL A 160 4.65 -33.87 4.10
N GLY A 161 5.05 -33.08 5.10
CA GLY A 161 5.15 -33.52 6.49
C GLY A 161 3.76 -33.49 7.14
N ILE A 162 3.23 -34.65 7.54
CA ILE A 162 1.92 -34.76 8.16
C ILE A 162 2.09 -34.89 9.67
N LEU A 163 1.73 -33.82 10.39
CA LEU A 163 1.79 -33.74 11.85
C LEU A 163 0.52 -34.32 12.47
N VAL A 164 0.68 -35.34 13.32
CA VAL A 164 -0.41 -36.02 14.03
C VAL A 164 -0.06 -36.16 15.51
N ASP A 165 -1.06 -36.03 16.38
CA ASP A 165 -0.88 -36.25 17.82
C ASP A 165 -0.47 -37.70 18.11
N ASP A 166 0.46 -37.90 19.03
CA ASP A 166 1.16 -39.19 19.24
C ASP A 166 0.23 -40.38 19.53
N TYR A 167 -0.94 -40.14 20.12
CA TYR A 167 -1.93 -41.18 20.44
C TYR A 167 -2.79 -41.62 19.23
N LEU A 168 -2.92 -40.77 18.20
CA LEU A 168 -3.83 -41.03 17.08
C LEU A 168 -3.37 -42.20 16.16
N PRO A 169 -2.07 -42.36 15.81
CA PRO A 169 -1.62 -43.50 15.00
C PRO A 169 -1.79 -44.89 15.65
N GLU A 170 -1.91 -44.96 16.98
CA GLU A 170 -2.19 -46.23 17.68
C GLU A 170 -3.68 -46.55 17.71
N ALA A 171 -4.54 -45.52 17.77
CA ALA A 171 -6.00 -45.66 17.85
C ALA A 171 -6.71 -45.75 16.48
N LEU A 172 -6.11 -45.18 15.42
CA LEU A 172 -6.69 -45.07 14.07
C LEU A 172 -5.73 -45.57 12.99
N PRO A 173 -6.22 -46.13 11.87
CA PRO A 173 -5.40 -46.58 10.74
C PRO A 173 -4.90 -45.41 9.87
N ILE A 174 -4.35 -44.37 10.50
CA ILE A 174 -3.88 -43.13 9.86
C ILE A 174 -2.83 -43.42 8.79
N LYS A 175 -1.91 -44.35 9.07
CA LYS A 175 -0.89 -44.72 8.08
C LYS A 175 -1.51 -45.37 6.85
N GLU A 176 -2.48 -46.27 7.00
CA GLU A 176 -3.16 -46.95 5.89
C GLU A 176 -3.98 -45.96 5.04
N LEU A 177 -4.63 -44.98 5.68
CA LEU A 177 -5.32 -43.89 4.98
C LEU A 177 -4.36 -43.08 4.09
N PHE A 178 -3.22 -42.64 4.63
CA PHE A 178 -2.27 -41.87 3.84
C PHE A 178 -1.51 -42.71 2.82
N ASP A 179 -1.12 -43.96 3.14
CA ASP A 179 -0.59 -44.92 2.16
C ASP A 179 -1.55 -45.04 0.96
N THR A 180 -2.86 -45.12 1.21
CA THR A 180 -3.90 -45.21 0.18
C THR A 180 -4.08 -43.89 -0.59
N TYR A 181 -4.14 -42.74 0.09
CA TYR A 181 -4.31 -41.44 -0.54
C TYR A 181 -3.14 -41.08 -1.46
N PHE A 182 -1.91 -41.42 -1.07
CA PHE A 182 -0.69 -41.10 -1.82
C PHE A 182 -0.30 -42.17 -2.87
N ALA A 183 -0.90 -43.36 -2.86
CA ALA A 183 -0.57 -44.45 -3.79
C ALA A 183 -0.66 -44.05 -5.28
N ASP A 184 -1.63 -43.20 -5.63
CA ASP A 184 -1.90 -42.73 -7.00
C ASP A 184 -1.52 -41.24 -7.22
N LYS A 185 -0.64 -40.67 -6.38
CA LYS A 185 -0.24 -39.25 -6.42
C LYS A 185 1.26 -39.11 -6.74
N ASP A 186 1.63 -38.07 -7.50
CA ASP A 186 3.03 -37.67 -7.76
C ASP A 186 3.70 -36.96 -6.55
N ALA A 187 3.25 -37.24 -5.33
CA ALA A 187 3.73 -36.65 -4.09
C ALA A 187 3.94 -37.72 -3.03
N ALA A 188 4.95 -37.55 -2.18
CA ALA A 188 5.20 -38.38 -1.02
C ALA A 188 4.73 -37.70 0.27
N TYR A 189 4.65 -38.47 1.36
CA TYR A 189 4.42 -37.93 2.70
C TYR A 189 5.40 -38.52 3.71
N THR A 190 5.65 -37.76 4.78
CA THR A 190 6.30 -38.24 6.00
C THR A 190 5.30 -38.08 7.13
N LEU A 191 4.96 -39.15 7.85
CA LEU A 191 4.17 -39.03 9.07
C LEU A 191 5.10 -38.58 10.21
N ILE A 192 4.73 -37.49 10.88
CA ILE A 192 5.51 -36.86 11.94
C ILE A 192 4.65 -36.84 13.20
N ASN A 193 5.14 -37.50 14.24
CA ASN A 193 4.63 -37.46 15.60
C ASN A 193 4.79 -36.04 16.17
N LEU A 194 3.69 -35.44 16.65
CA LEU A 194 3.62 -34.06 17.11
C LEU A 194 3.89 -33.98 18.63
N PRO A 195 5.02 -33.41 19.08
CA PRO A 195 5.36 -33.36 20.50
C PRO A 195 4.48 -32.37 21.28
N GLU A 196 4.22 -32.65 22.56
CA GLU A 196 3.45 -31.77 23.46
C GLU A 196 4.00 -30.34 23.57
N ASP A 197 5.31 -30.13 23.38
CA ASP A 197 5.95 -28.81 23.40
C ASP A 197 5.91 -28.06 22.04
N GLY A 198 5.38 -28.71 21.01
CA GLY A 198 5.27 -28.20 19.64
C GLY A 198 6.59 -28.13 18.86
N ASN A 199 7.70 -28.66 19.39
CA ASN A 199 9.02 -28.54 18.76
C ASN A 199 9.25 -29.60 17.68
N VAL A 200 9.04 -29.21 16.42
CA VAL A 200 9.21 -30.07 15.24
C VAL A 200 10.50 -29.82 14.44
N SER A 201 11.40 -28.97 14.95
CA SER A 201 12.56 -28.46 14.20
C SER A 201 13.47 -29.57 13.64
N ASP A 202 13.83 -30.57 14.45
CA ASP A 202 14.62 -31.73 14.02
C ASP A 202 13.80 -32.79 13.25
N LEU A 203 12.47 -32.65 13.18
CA LEU A 203 11.54 -33.65 12.64
C LEU A 203 11.04 -33.36 11.21
N LEU A 204 11.09 -32.10 10.77
CA LEU A 204 10.59 -31.68 9.46
C LEU A 204 11.44 -32.22 8.28
N GLY A 205 12.75 -32.38 8.45
CA GLY A 205 13.62 -33.01 7.45
C GLY A 205 13.68 -32.28 6.10
N ASP A 206 13.30 -32.97 5.02
CA ASP A 206 13.33 -32.51 3.62
C ASP A 206 11.92 -32.32 3.01
N VAL A 207 10.91 -32.05 3.84
CA VAL A 207 9.54 -31.75 3.38
C VAL A 207 9.47 -30.37 2.71
N ASP A 208 8.57 -30.22 1.73
CA ASP A 208 8.30 -28.94 1.04
C ASP A 208 6.94 -28.31 1.43
N ALA A 209 6.17 -28.99 2.28
CA ALA A 209 4.90 -28.53 2.82
C ALA A 209 4.60 -29.23 4.14
N VAL A 210 3.71 -28.66 4.96
CA VAL A 210 3.26 -29.23 6.24
C VAL A 210 1.74 -29.31 6.30
N TYR A 211 1.21 -30.48 6.64
CA TYR A 211 -0.21 -30.67 6.96
C TYR A 211 -0.38 -31.00 8.44
N LEU A 212 -1.04 -30.12 9.18
CA LEU A 212 -1.39 -30.30 10.58
C LEU A 212 -2.71 -31.07 10.66
N ALA A 213 -2.63 -32.39 10.82
CA ALA A 213 -3.78 -33.30 10.94
C ALA A 213 -4.24 -33.51 12.40
N GLY A 214 -3.43 -33.08 13.36
CA GLY A 214 -3.68 -33.09 14.80
C GLY A 214 -3.49 -31.71 15.45
N GLY A 215 -3.02 -31.68 16.70
CA GLY A 215 -2.68 -30.47 17.45
C GLY A 215 -3.85 -29.83 18.20
N PHE A 216 -4.93 -30.58 18.44
CA PHE A 216 -6.14 -30.08 19.11
C PHE A 216 -5.89 -29.68 20.58
N ASP A 217 -4.96 -30.36 21.24
CA ASP A 217 -4.66 -30.20 22.67
C ASP A 217 -3.31 -29.47 22.92
N LEU A 218 -2.69 -28.92 21.86
CA LEU A 218 -1.48 -28.10 22.00
C LEU A 218 -1.80 -26.76 22.70
N SER A 219 -1.10 -26.51 23.81
CA SER A 219 -1.16 -25.22 24.50
C SER A 219 -0.81 -24.05 23.57
N GLU A 220 -1.37 -22.87 23.85
CA GLU A 220 -1.11 -21.62 23.10
C GLU A 220 0.39 -21.26 22.94
N VAL A 221 1.25 -21.77 23.83
CA VAL A 221 2.73 -21.60 23.73
C VAL A 221 3.33 -22.61 22.76
N ALA A 222 2.98 -23.89 22.89
CA ALA A 222 3.46 -24.97 22.02
C ALA A 222 3.03 -24.74 20.56
N PHE A 223 1.76 -24.37 20.34
CA PHE A 223 1.24 -24.04 19.01
C PHE A 223 2.00 -22.87 18.35
N ARG A 224 2.41 -21.86 19.14
CA ARG A 224 3.21 -20.74 18.62
C ARG A 224 4.62 -21.16 18.21
N ASN A 225 5.27 -22.00 19.00
CA ASN A 225 6.59 -22.54 18.67
C ASN A 225 6.54 -23.37 17.37
N LEU A 226 5.49 -24.18 17.22
CA LEU A 226 5.22 -24.95 16.00
C LEU A 226 5.09 -24.04 14.77
N VAL A 227 4.22 -23.03 14.83
CA VAL A 227 4.02 -22.08 13.72
C VAL A 227 5.29 -21.31 13.37
N SER A 228 6.03 -20.81 14.37
CA SER A 228 7.32 -20.11 14.16
C SER A 228 8.30 -21.01 13.41
N THR A 229 8.46 -22.25 13.86
CA THR A 229 9.36 -23.23 13.23
C THR A 229 8.98 -23.52 11.77
N ILE A 230 7.69 -23.66 11.48
CA ILE A 230 7.17 -23.89 10.12
C ILE A 230 7.43 -22.68 9.22
N ASN A 231 7.11 -21.47 9.68
CA ASN A 231 7.20 -20.25 8.88
C ASN A 231 8.67 -19.80 8.66
N GLU A 232 9.54 -19.96 9.66
CA GLU A 232 10.98 -19.70 9.55
C GLU A 232 11.66 -20.58 8.49
N ASN A 233 11.19 -21.83 8.33
CA ASN A 233 11.62 -22.74 7.26
C ASN A 233 10.92 -22.48 5.91
N GLN A 234 10.08 -21.44 5.81
CA GLN A 234 9.33 -21.04 4.61
C GLN A 234 8.40 -22.13 4.07
N LEU A 235 7.91 -23.02 4.95
CA LEU A 235 7.06 -24.15 4.56
C LEU A 235 5.59 -23.72 4.47
N PRO A 236 4.93 -23.89 3.30
CA PRO A 236 3.48 -23.80 3.20
C PRO A 236 2.81 -24.76 4.18
N SER A 237 1.84 -24.27 4.93
CA SER A 237 1.18 -25.03 6.00
C SER A 237 -0.33 -25.06 5.87
N PHE A 238 -0.92 -26.20 6.18
CA PHE A 238 -2.37 -26.40 6.07
C PHE A 238 -2.89 -27.10 7.32
N SER A 239 -3.95 -26.58 7.93
CA SER A 239 -4.56 -27.20 9.12
C SER A 239 -5.83 -27.97 8.76
N ALA A 240 -5.98 -29.16 9.35
CA ALA A 240 -7.23 -29.91 9.42
C ALA A 240 -8.25 -29.27 10.36
N ASN A 241 -7.82 -28.30 11.17
CA ASN A 241 -8.59 -27.68 12.23
C ASN A 241 -9.13 -26.32 11.78
N ARG A 242 -9.61 -25.54 12.75
CA ARG A 242 -10.45 -24.36 12.54
C ARG A 242 -9.67 -23.21 11.89
N LYS A 243 -10.41 -22.27 11.30
CA LYS A 243 -9.91 -20.95 10.82
C LYS A 243 -9.01 -20.21 11.83
N ARG A 244 -9.20 -20.46 13.14
CA ARG A 244 -8.34 -19.94 14.23
C ARG A 244 -6.86 -20.33 14.09
N ASP A 245 -6.53 -21.49 13.53
CA ASP A 245 -5.14 -21.89 13.28
C ASP A 245 -4.50 -21.01 12.21
N VAL A 246 -5.28 -20.67 11.18
CA VAL A 246 -4.89 -19.74 10.12
C VAL A 246 -4.73 -18.33 10.67
N GLU A 247 -5.63 -17.86 11.54
CA GLU A 247 -5.48 -16.59 12.26
C GLU A 247 -4.21 -16.53 13.13
N LYS A 248 -3.79 -17.67 13.69
CA LYS A 248 -2.57 -17.82 14.49
C LYS A 248 -1.28 -17.99 13.68
N GLY A 249 -1.36 -18.09 12.35
CA GLY A 249 -0.20 -18.06 11.45
C GLY A 249 0.04 -19.31 10.59
N ILE A 250 -0.82 -20.33 10.65
CA ILE A 250 -0.84 -21.38 9.61
C ILE A 250 -1.28 -20.76 8.27
N LEU A 251 -0.71 -21.20 7.14
CA LEU A 251 -1.02 -20.61 5.83
C LEU A 251 -2.48 -20.82 5.41
N ALA A 252 -3.07 -22.01 5.57
CA ALA A 252 -4.43 -22.27 5.09
C ALA A 252 -5.23 -23.35 5.87
N THR A 253 -6.54 -23.39 5.67
CA THR A 253 -7.45 -24.48 6.08
C THR A 253 -8.62 -24.58 5.11
N ASN A 254 -9.24 -25.76 4.97
CA ASN A 254 -10.49 -25.94 4.23
C ASN A 254 -11.74 -25.88 5.14
N GLN A 255 -11.52 -25.77 6.45
CA GLN A 255 -12.59 -25.93 7.43
C GLN A 255 -13.54 -24.72 7.46
N PRO A 256 -14.86 -24.95 7.63
CA PRO A 256 -15.86 -23.90 7.62
C PRO A 256 -15.71 -22.96 8.83
N GLU A 257 -16.14 -21.71 8.64
CA GLU A 257 -16.22 -20.70 9.69
C GLU A 257 -17.45 -20.92 10.58
N THR A 258 -17.30 -21.80 11.56
CA THR A 258 -18.38 -22.21 12.47
C THR A 258 -18.15 -21.68 13.88
N THR A 259 -19.06 -20.86 14.38
CA THR A 259 -19.14 -20.58 15.82
C THR A 259 -19.56 -21.85 16.55
N ILE A 260 -18.82 -22.18 17.62
CA ILE A 260 -19.11 -23.35 18.47
C ILE A 260 -20.53 -23.31 19.05
N ASP A 261 -21.10 -22.11 19.13
CA ASP A 261 -22.45 -21.82 19.59
C ASP A 261 -23.53 -22.38 18.67
N GLN A 262 -23.30 -22.44 17.35
CA GLN A 262 -24.25 -23.09 16.42
C GLN A 262 -24.31 -24.61 16.67
N LEU A 263 -23.17 -25.24 16.94
CA LEU A 263 -23.09 -26.66 17.29
C LEU A 263 -23.73 -26.93 18.66
N PHE A 264 -23.45 -26.09 19.65
CA PHE A 264 -24.04 -26.23 20.99
C PHE A 264 -25.55 -25.98 20.99
N ARG A 265 -26.03 -24.98 20.24
CA ARG A 265 -27.45 -24.77 20.01
C ARG A 265 -28.10 -25.97 19.35
N ARG A 266 -27.43 -26.59 18.38
CA ARG A 266 -27.93 -27.79 17.72
C ARG A 266 -28.07 -28.96 18.70
N ILE A 267 -27.03 -29.25 19.47
CA ILE A 267 -27.06 -30.30 20.51
C ILE A 267 -28.20 -30.03 21.50
N ALA A 268 -28.38 -28.78 21.93
CA ALA A 268 -29.44 -28.40 22.86
C ALA A 268 -30.86 -28.63 22.30
N LEU A 269 -31.11 -28.33 21.02
CA LEU A 269 -32.37 -28.61 20.33
C LEU A 269 -32.60 -30.11 20.11
N ASP A 270 -31.54 -30.88 19.85
CA ASP A 270 -31.61 -32.35 19.75
C ASP A 270 -31.94 -32.98 21.13
N VAL A 271 -31.35 -32.47 22.22
CA VAL A 271 -31.70 -32.88 23.60
C VAL A 271 -33.16 -32.53 23.93
N GLU A 272 -33.61 -31.30 23.65
CA GLU A 272 -35.01 -30.85 23.84
C GLU A 272 -35.99 -31.78 23.10
N SER A 273 -35.67 -32.13 21.85
CA SER A 273 -36.46 -33.06 21.04
C SER A 273 -36.58 -34.44 21.70
N ILE A 274 -35.48 -35.00 22.22
CA ILE A 274 -35.49 -36.30 22.93
C ILE A 274 -36.28 -36.23 24.24
N VAL A 275 -36.13 -35.14 25.01
CA VAL A 275 -36.86 -34.91 26.26
C VAL A 275 -38.37 -34.93 26.02
N ASN A 276 -38.81 -34.33 24.91
CA ASN A 276 -40.18 -34.26 24.43
C ASN A 276 -40.67 -35.54 23.71
N GLY A 277 -39.82 -36.56 23.58
CA GLY A 277 -40.18 -37.91 23.16
C GLY A 277 -39.84 -38.27 21.71
N THR A 278 -39.14 -37.41 20.97
CA THR A 278 -38.60 -37.72 19.65
C THR A 278 -37.54 -38.82 19.77
N ASN A 279 -37.57 -39.81 18.88
CA ASN A 279 -36.53 -40.82 18.87
C ASN A 279 -35.23 -40.25 18.25
N PRO A 280 -34.04 -40.48 18.83
CA PRO A 280 -32.78 -40.02 18.24
C PRO A 280 -32.56 -40.46 16.78
N SER A 281 -33.14 -41.60 16.37
CA SER A 281 -33.09 -42.11 15.00
C SER A 281 -33.79 -41.23 13.94
N GLU A 282 -34.63 -40.30 14.38
CA GLU A 282 -35.36 -39.33 13.55
C GLU A 282 -34.64 -37.97 13.49
N LEU A 283 -33.61 -37.75 14.32
CA LEU A 283 -32.91 -36.46 14.37
C LEU A 283 -31.95 -36.31 13.17
N PRO A 284 -31.84 -35.11 12.57
CA PRO A 284 -30.94 -34.88 11.45
C PRO A 284 -29.46 -35.10 11.81
N MET A 285 -28.76 -35.99 11.11
CA MET A 285 -27.37 -36.36 11.45
C MET A 285 -26.30 -35.35 11.00
N LEU A 286 -26.57 -34.68 9.89
CA LEU A 286 -25.60 -33.83 9.22
C LEU A 286 -25.88 -32.38 9.63
N LEU A 287 -24.84 -31.65 10.05
CA LEU A 287 -24.78 -30.24 9.71
C LEU A 287 -24.26 -30.15 8.27
N GLU A 288 -25.05 -29.55 7.37
CA GLU A 288 -24.58 -29.22 6.03
C GLU A 288 -23.63 -28.03 6.13
N TYR A 289 -22.32 -28.31 6.11
CA TYR A 289 -21.31 -27.27 5.98
C TYR A 289 -20.84 -27.16 4.52
N LYS A 290 -20.65 -25.94 4.04
CA LYS A 290 -19.85 -25.69 2.84
C LYS A 290 -18.41 -25.44 3.27
N ASN A 291 -17.50 -26.35 2.94
CA ASN A 291 -16.07 -26.14 3.13
C ASN A 291 -15.66 -24.80 2.51
N ARG A 292 -14.85 -24.01 3.23
CA ARG A 292 -14.39 -22.70 2.81
C ARG A 292 -12.88 -22.64 2.99
N LEU A 293 -12.17 -22.67 1.87
CA LEU A 293 -10.73 -22.56 1.85
C LEU A 293 -10.31 -21.17 2.35
N SER A 294 -9.76 -21.09 3.54
CA SER A 294 -9.24 -19.86 4.16
C SER A 294 -7.72 -19.82 4.02
N LEU A 295 -7.13 -18.63 3.89
CA LEU A 295 -5.68 -18.45 3.70
C LEU A 295 -5.15 -17.20 4.42
N ASN A 296 -4.09 -17.31 5.21
CA ASN A 296 -3.44 -16.18 5.89
C ASN A 296 -2.51 -15.43 4.93
N PHE A 297 -2.84 -14.17 4.64
CA PHE A 297 -2.04 -13.31 3.76
C PHE A 297 -0.66 -12.96 4.35
N ASN A 298 -0.59 -12.76 5.68
CA ASN A 298 0.65 -12.38 6.36
C ASN A 298 1.63 -13.55 6.38
N THR A 299 1.16 -14.76 6.71
CA THR A 299 1.94 -16.00 6.55
C THR A 299 2.39 -16.18 5.11
N ALA A 300 1.49 -15.99 4.14
CA ALA A 300 1.83 -16.10 2.72
C ALA A 300 2.94 -15.12 2.30
N LYS A 301 2.98 -13.91 2.86
CA LYS A 301 4.09 -12.96 2.64
C LYS A 301 5.37 -13.38 3.35
N GLU A 302 5.28 -13.76 4.62
CA GLU A 302 6.40 -14.24 5.46
C GLU A 302 7.16 -15.40 4.80
N ILE A 303 6.44 -16.43 4.34
CA ILE A 303 7.03 -17.61 3.69
C ILE A 303 7.28 -17.42 2.18
N LYS A 304 7.02 -16.23 1.62
CA LYS A 304 7.15 -15.91 0.18
C LYS A 304 6.30 -16.80 -0.73
N PHE A 305 5.11 -17.17 -0.26
CA PHE A 305 4.15 -18.00 -0.98
C PHE A 305 3.69 -17.34 -2.30
N PRO A 306 3.64 -18.09 -3.42
CA PRO A 306 3.22 -17.55 -4.72
C PRO A 306 1.69 -17.37 -4.81
N LEU A 307 1.18 -16.31 -4.18
CA LEU A 307 -0.23 -15.90 -4.24
C LEU A 307 -0.65 -15.61 -5.69
N ARG A 308 -1.46 -16.50 -6.27
CA ARG A 308 -2.07 -16.34 -7.59
C ARG A 308 -3.34 -15.48 -7.45
N TYR A 309 -3.53 -14.48 -8.32
CA TYR A 309 -4.75 -13.66 -8.33
C TYR A 309 -6.05 -14.48 -8.42
N SER A 310 -6.02 -15.63 -9.10
CA SER A 310 -7.16 -16.55 -9.17
C SER A 310 -7.55 -17.16 -7.81
N MET A 311 -6.62 -17.24 -6.84
CA MET A 311 -6.91 -17.71 -5.48
C MET A 311 -7.72 -16.68 -4.71
N LEU A 312 -7.39 -15.38 -4.82
CA LEU A 312 -8.17 -14.31 -4.19
C LEU A 312 -9.66 -14.46 -4.54
N GLY A 313 -9.94 -14.87 -5.78
CA GLY A 313 -11.21 -15.37 -6.33
C GLY A 313 -12.06 -16.26 -5.42
N THR A 314 -11.40 -17.19 -4.74
CA THR A 314 -12.01 -18.41 -4.20
C THR A 314 -11.66 -18.67 -2.74
N VAL A 315 -10.62 -18.03 -2.19
CA VAL A 315 -10.23 -18.20 -0.78
C VAL A 315 -10.72 -17.09 0.13
N ASP A 316 -11.05 -17.47 1.35
CA ASP A 316 -11.31 -16.56 2.44
C ASP A 316 -9.99 -16.06 3.05
N ILE A 317 -9.47 -14.95 2.51
CA ILE A 317 -8.26 -14.32 3.06
C ILE A 317 -8.47 -13.90 4.52
N VAL A 318 -7.52 -14.33 5.37
CA VAL A 318 -7.35 -14.02 6.79
C VAL A 318 -6.08 -13.17 6.95
N GLY A 319 -6.07 -12.26 7.94
CA GLY A 319 -5.02 -11.24 8.06
C GLY A 319 -5.12 -10.18 6.95
N GLY A 320 -4.14 -9.28 6.90
CA GLY A 320 -4.12 -8.18 5.95
C GLY A 320 -2.87 -7.32 6.09
N GLU A 321 -2.63 -6.49 5.06
CA GLU A 321 -1.39 -5.73 4.83
C GLU A 321 -0.92 -4.87 6.02
N ASN A 322 -1.81 -4.49 6.94
CA ASN A 322 -1.52 -3.63 8.10
C ASN A 322 -0.39 -4.14 9.03
N ASN A 323 -0.04 -5.43 9.00
CA ASN A 323 0.96 -6.01 9.89
C ASN A 323 2.29 -6.38 9.21
N TYR A 324 2.41 -6.25 7.87
CA TYR A 324 3.66 -6.51 7.16
C TYR A 324 4.30 -5.18 6.74
N ILE A 325 5.34 -4.78 7.47
CA ILE A 325 6.16 -3.62 7.13
C ILE A 325 7.39 -4.15 6.40
N ALA A 326 7.61 -3.73 5.15
CA ALA A 326 8.83 -4.05 4.41
C ALA A 326 10.06 -3.41 5.09
N GLU A 327 11.24 -4.05 5.01
CA GLU A 327 12.46 -3.54 5.64
C GLU A 327 12.80 -2.10 5.20
N ASP A 328 12.56 -1.78 3.92
CA ASP A 328 12.72 -0.44 3.33
C ASP A 328 11.42 0.39 3.36
N ALA A 329 10.99 0.79 4.57
CA ALA A 329 9.86 1.69 4.77
C ALA A 329 10.29 3.17 4.81
N TYR A 330 9.89 3.98 3.83
CA TYR A 330 10.29 5.40 3.72
C TYR A 330 9.29 6.36 4.40
N SER A 331 9.84 7.40 5.06
CA SER A 331 9.07 8.59 5.47
C SER A 331 9.08 9.66 4.38
N LEU A 332 8.21 10.68 4.52
CA LEU A 332 8.19 11.83 3.63
C LEU A 332 9.57 12.49 3.48
N LEU A 333 10.29 12.67 4.60
CA LEU A 333 11.60 13.30 4.61
C LEU A 333 12.68 12.42 3.95
N ASP A 334 12.57 11.10 4.05
CA ASP A 334 13.46 10.17 3.33
C ASP A 334 13.27 10.32 1.81
N ILE A 335 12.03 10.48 1.34
CA ILE A 335 11.72 10.70 -0.08
C ILE A 335 12.18 12.10 -0.52
N MET A 336 11.86 13.16 0.21
CA MET A 336 12.30 14.53 -0.14
C MET A 336 13.83 14.61 -0.29
N ASN A 337 14.58 14.09 0.68
CA ASN A 337 16.05 14.03 0.61
C ASN A 337 16.55 13.08 -0.48
N GLY A 338 15.89 11.93 -0.65
CA GLY A 338 16.22 10.96 -1.69
C GLY A 338 16.09 11.54 -3.11
N VAL A 339 15.04 12.31 -3.36
CA VAL A 339 14.81 13.03 -4.62
C VAL A 339 15.87 14.12 -4.83
N ILE A 340 16.09 15.02 -3.86
CA ILE A 340 17.11 16.09 -3.99
C ILE A 340 18.50 15.49 -4.28
N GLY A 341 18.87 14.40 -3.59
CA GLY A 341 20.19 13.80 -3.67
C GLY A 341 20.45 12.91 -4.88
N ARG A 342 19.41 12.30 -5.48
CA ARG A 342 19.57 11.21 -6.47
C ARG A 342 18.71 11.32 -7.74
N ASN A 343 17.80 12.30 -7.82
CA ASN A 343 16.93 12.44 -8.99
C ASN A 343 17.70 12.84 -10.25
N LEU A 344 17.57 12.04 -11.31
CA LEU A 344 18.29 12.23 -12.57
C LEU A 344 17.93 13.53 -13.31
N GLY A 345 16.71 14.06 -13.11
CA GLY A 345 16.30 15.36 -13.66
C GLY A 345 17.04 16.52 -13.00
N LEU A 346 17.16 16.50 -11.67
CA LEU A 346 17.95 17.49 -10.93
C LEU A 346 19.44 17.39 -11.25
N GLU A 347 19.97 16.18 -11.44
CA GLU A 347 21.37 16.00 -11.85
C GLU A 347 21.63 16.61 -13.24
N ALA A 348 20.68 16.47 -14.18
CA ALA A 348 20.76 17.11 -15.49
C ALA A 348 20.71 18.66 -15.39
N GLU A 349 19.80 19.23 -14.58
CA GLU A 349 19.77 20.69 -14.37
C GLU A 349 21.03 21.21 -13.67
N ARG A 350 21.63 20.42 -12.77
CA ARG A 350 22.94 20.75 -12.20
C ARG A 350 24.03 20.82 -13.27
N LYS A 351 23.97 19.98 -14.31
CA LYS A 351 24.88 20.06 -15.47
C LYS A 351 24.62 21.28 -16.35
N ASN A 352 23.40 21.81 -16.41
CA ASN A 352 23.14 23.07 -17.11
C ASN A 352 23.85 24.26 -16.43
N ILE A 353 23.99 24.27 -15.11
CA ILE A 353 24.82 25.25 -14.38
C ILE A 353 26.32 25.08 -14.71
N ASP A 354 26.81 23.83 -14.77
CA ASP A 354 28.20 23.54 -15.17
C ASP A 354 28.48 24.07 -16.60
N LEU A 355 27.54 23.86 -17.54
CA LEU A 355 27.62 24.35 -18.92
C LEU A 355 27.65 25.89 -18.98
N SER A 356 26.70 26.57 -18.34
CA SER A 356 26.68 28.04 -18.30
C SER A 356 27.93 28.63 -17.63
N THR A 357 28.53 27.90 -16.69
CA THR A 357 29.82 28.25 -16.10
C THR A 357 30.99 28.13 -17.11
N GLN A 358 30.90 27.26 -18.11
CA GLN A 358 31.84 27.26 -19.25
C GLN A 358 31.57 28.41 -20.23
N ASP A 359 30.32 28.84 -20.43
CA ASP A 359 30.02 30.02 -21.24
C ASP A 359 30.62 31.30 -20.65
N VAL A 360 30.58 31.46 -19.31
CA VAL A 360 31.27 32.54 -18.59
C VAL A 360 32.79 32.47 -18.79
N LYS A 361 33.40 31.27 -18.79
CA LYS A 361 34.84 31.10 -19.06
C LYS A 361 35.18 31.43 -20.51
N THR A 362 34.35 31.01 -21.46
CA THR A 362 34.48 31.33 -22.89
C THR A 362 34.36 32.84 -23.14
N ALA A 363 33.42 33.52 -22.47
CA ALA A 363 33.33 34.97 -22.53
C ALA A 363 34.60 35.67 -22.00
N LYS A 364 35.20 35.13 -20.93
CA LYS A 364 36.48 35.61 -20.35
C LYS A 364 37.68 35.29 -21.24
N SER A 365 37.68 34.15 -21.95
CA SER A 365 38.81 33.74 -22.81
C SER A 365 39.04 34.67 -24.00
N ASN A 366 38.03 35.47 -24.40
CA ASN A 366 38.17 36.51 -25.43
C ASN A 366 39.24 37.58 -25.14
N PHE A 367 39.74 37.70 -23.90
CA PHE A 367 40.85 38.58 -23.51
C PHE A 367 42.22 37.88 -23.46
N LEU A 368 42.25 36.56 -23.67
CA LEU A 368 43.49 35.81 -23.80
C LEU A 368 44.10 36.02 -25.20
N PRO A 369 45.41 35.75 -25.38
CA PRO A 369 46.01 35.75 -26.70
C PRO A 369 45.52 34.56 -27.52
N ASP A 370 44.92 34.83 -28.68
CA ASP A 370 44.77 33.86 -29.76
C ASP A 370 46.08 33.76 -30.53
N VAL A 371 46.57 32.54 -30.74
CA VAL A 371 47.78 32.25 -31.51
C VAL A 371 47.46 31.20 -32.56
N SER A 372 47.55 31.59 -33.82
CA SER A 372 47.28 30.74 -34.97
C SER A 372 48.54 30.52 -35.79
N ALA A 373 48.71 29.33 -36.34
CA ALA A 373 49.76 29.01 -37.31
C ALA A 373 49.10 28.55 -38.61
N SER A 374 49.53 29.14 -39.73
CA SER A 374 49.06 28.80 -41.07
C SER A 374 50.25 28.56 -42.00
N THR A 375 50.02 27.84 -43.09
CA THR A 375 51.00 27.65 -44.16
C THR A 375 50.29 27.78 -45.49
N THR A 376 50.83 28.63 -46.36
CA THR A 376 50.30 28.90 -47.69
C THR A 376 51.31 28.46 -48.73
N ALA A 377 50.89 27.59 -49.65
CA ALA A 377 51.62 27.31 -50.89
C ALA A 377 50.92 28.03 -52.04
N ALA A 378 51.68 28.77 -52.86
CA ALA A 378 51.17 29.54 -53.98
C ALA A 378 51.94 29.23 -55.26
N TYR A 379 51.20 29.12 -56.36
CA TYR A 379 51.72 29.08 -57.72
C TYR A 379 51.28 30.34 -58.47
N VAL A 380 52.22 30.98 -59.18
CA VAL A 380 52.02 32.21 -59.95
C VAL A 380 52.42 31.93 -61.41
N ASP A 381 51.67 32.47 -62.40
CA ASP A 381 52.02 32.32 -63.82
C ASP A 381 53.50 32.70 -64.04
N PRO A 382 54.33 31.85 -64.67
CA PRO A 382 55.77 32.07 -64.74
C PRO A 382 56.16 33.40 -65.40
N ARG A 383 55.32 33.95 -66.29
CA ARG A 383 55.55 35.26 -66.93
C ARG A 383 55.28 36.42 -65.97
N VAL A 384 54.30 36.27 -65.07
CA VAL A 384 54.00 37.22 -64.00
C VAL A 384 55.10 37.15 -62.94
N ALA A 385 55.58 35.95 -62.61
CA ALA A 385 56.71 35.77 -61.71
C ALA A 385 58.01 36.37 -62.28
N GLU A 386 58.30 36.16 -63.56
CA GLU A 386 59.49 36.69 -64.24
C GLU A 386 59.54 38.23 -64.26
N ILE A 387 58.42 38.91 -64.50
CA ILE A 387 58.35 40.39 -64.40
C ILE A 387 58.31 40.93 -62.97
N SER A 388 58.12 40.08 -61.95
CA SER A 388 58.10 40.50 -60.54
C SER A 388 59.47 40.89 -59.97
N GLY A 389 60.56 40.55 -60.67
CA GLY A 389 61.93 40.92 -60.29
C GLY A 389 62.44 40.35 -58.97
N GLY A 390 61.83 39.26 -58.47
CA GLY A 390 62.13 38.67 -57.16
C GLY A 390 61.02 38.83 -56.12
N ALA A 391 59.97 39.61 -56.41
CA ALA A 391 58.91 39.90 -55.44
C ALA A 391 57.78 38.86 -55.39
N SER A 392 57.67 37.97 -56.39
CA SER A 392 56.63 36.94 -56.45
C SER A 392 57.16 35.71 -57.22
N PRO A 393 57.74 34.71 -56.52
CA PRO A 393 58.24 33.49 -57.12
C PRO A 393 57.12 32.66 -57.76
N GLU A 394 57.44 31.96 -58.85
CA GLU A 394 56.55 31.02 -59.55
C GLU A 394 55.99 29.94 -58.61
N PHE A 395 56.84 29.39 -57.73
CA PHE A 395 56.43 28.53 -56.62
C PHE A 395 56.93 29.13 -55.31
N SER A 396 56.02 29.32 -54.35
CA SER A 396 56.37 29.77 -53.01
C SER A 396 55.59 29.02 -51.93
N THR A 397 56.25 28.76 -50.81
CA THR A 397 55.64 28.25 -49.57
C THR A 397 56.03 29.19 -48.45
N SER A 398 55.04 29.71 -47.73
CA SER A 398 55.24 30.55 -46.54
C SER A 398 54.49 29.99 -45.34
N GLY A 399 55.08 30.13 -44.15
CA GLY A 399 54.41 29.91 -42.87
C GLY A 399 54.13 31.25 -42.20
N THR A 400 52.97 31.41 -41.58
CA THR A 400 52.63 32.60 -40.79
C THR A 400 52.16 32.18 -39.41
N VAL A 401 52.77 32.71 -38.36
CA VAL A 401 52.26 32.64 -36.99
C VAL A 401 51.64 34.00 -36.65
N GLY A 402 50.32 34.02 -36.47
CA GLY A 402 49.55 35.18 -36.05
C GLY A 402 49.32 35.19 -34.55
N LEU A 403 49.40 36.37 -33.94
CA LEU A 403 49.06 36.66 -32.55
C LEU A 403 48.00 37.75 -32.55
N GLN A 404 46.85 37.50 -31.92
CA GLN A 404 45.82 38.50 -31.68
C GLN A 404 45.41 38.45 -30.21
N GLN A 405 45.53 39.58 -29.50
CA GLN A 405 45.07 39.68 -28.12
C GLN A 405 44.19 40.92 -27.94
N LEU A 406 42.99 40.71 -27.41
CA LEU A 406 42.10 41.81 -27.06
C LEU A 406 42.58 42.47 -25.76
N ILE A 407 42.94 43.75 -25.82
CA ILE A 407 43.39 44.51 -24.65
C ILE A 407 42.20 45.21 -23.98
N TYR A 408 41.29 45.75 -24.79
CA TYR A 408 40.07 46.39 -24.30
C TYR A 408 38.94 46.32 -25.33
N SER A 409 37.76 45.91 -24.89
CA SER A 409 36.52 46.03 -25.65
C SER A 409 35.31 46.06 -24.73
N GLU A 410 34.48 47.08 -24.88
CA GLU A 410 33.17 47.15 -24.21
C GLU A 410 32.24 45.99 -24.63
N GLY A 411 32.39 45.47 -25.85
CA GLY A 411 31.63 44.30 -26.32
C GLY A 411 31.99 43.03 -25.55
N ALA A 412 33.28 42.72 -25.43
CA ALA A 412 33.73 41.54 -24.69
C ALA A 412 33.48 41.67 -23.17
N ALA A 413 33.69 42.87 -22.61
CA ALA A 413 33.37 43.14 -21.20
C ALA A 413 31.87 43.02 -20.91
N ALA A 414 31.01 43.51 -21.80
CA ALA A 414 29.57 43.31 -21.71
C ALA A 414 29.18 41.83 -21.83
N GLY A 415 29.83 41.08 -22.74
CA GLY A 415 29.63 39.65 -22.91
C GLY A 415 29.88 38.86 -21.62
N ILE A 416 30.94 39.17 -20.87
CA ILE A 416 31.20 38.57 -19.55
C ILE A 416 30.05 38.85 -18.58
N THR A 417 29.60 40.10 -18.45
CA THR A 417 28.48 40.46 -17.55
C THR A 417 27.16 39.80 -17.97
N ILE A 418 26.91 39.68 -19.28
CA ILE A 418 25.72 39.01 -19.81
C ILE A 418 25.73 37.53 -19.42
N GLN A 419 26.83 36.81 -19.68
CA GLN A 419 26.92 35.39 -19.32
C GLN A 419 26.91 35.16 -17.81
N ASP A 420 27.51 36.06 -17.01
CA ASP A 420 27.47 35.99 -15.54
C ASP A 420 26.03 36.11 -14.99
N ASN A 421 25.19 36.94 -15.62
CA ASN A 421 23.77 37.01 -15.28
C ASN A 421 22.96 35.83 -15.81
N LEU A 422 23.24 35.33 -17.02
CA LEU A 422 22.59 34.11 -17.54
C LEU A 422 22.94 32.86 -16.72
N GLN A 423 24.14 32.79 -16.15
CA GLN A 423 24.56 31.72 -15.24
C GLN A 423 23.82 31.78 -13.90
N LYS A 424 23.56 32.98 -13.36
CA LYS A 424 22.67 33.17 -12.19
C LYS A 424 21.21 32.84 -12.52
N ALA A 425 20.73 33.20 -13.72
CA ALA A 425 19.41 32.79 -14.17
C ALA A 425 19.27 31.25 -14.22
N GLN A 426 20.28 30.55 -14.75
CA GLN A 426 20.31 29.09 -14.78
C GLN A 426 20.38 28.47 -13.37
N GLN A 427 21.05 29.11 -12.41
CA GLN A 427 20.99 28.69 -10.99
C GLN A 427 19.56 28.79 -10.43
N GLU A 428 18.83 29.87 -10.73
CA GLU A 428 17.43 29.99 -10.31
C GLU A 428 16.48 29.03 -11.05
N THR A 429 16.81 28.63 -12.30
CA THR A 429 16.12 27.51 -12.98
C THR A 429 16.30 26.19 -12.22
N TYR A 430 17.53 25.89 -11.78
CA TYR A 430 17.78 24.72 -10.92
C TYR A 430 17.01 24.84 -9.59
N ASN A 431 17.00 26.01 -8.96
CA ASN A 431 16.29 26.22 -7.69
C ASN A 431 14.77 25.99 -7.84
N ALA A 432 14.16 26.41 -8.96
CA ALA A 432 12.76 26.09 -9.27
C ALA A 432 12.55 24.58 -9.43
N ALA A 433 13.41 23.92 -10.21
CA ALA A 433 13.34 22.47 -10.44
C ALA A 433 13.52 21.67 -9.15
N GLU A 434 14.40 22.11 -8.23
CA GLU A 434 14.61 21.50 -6.91
C GLU A 434 13.33 21.58 -6.05
N LEU A 435 12.69 22.75 -5.98
CA LEU A 435 11.42 22.91 -5.29
C LEU A 435 10.29 22.07 -5.92
N ASP A 436 10.22 22.00 -7.26
CA ASP A 436 9.26 21.15 -7.98
C ASP A 436 9.50 19.66 -7.73
N ALA A 437 10.76 19.22 -7.71
CA ALA A 437 11.13 17.84 -7.43
C ALA A 437 10.77 17.46 -5.99
N ILE A 438 10.98 18.34 -5.01
CA ILE A 438 10.51 18.17 -3.64
C ILE A 438 8.99 17.99 -3.62
N LEU A 439 8.22 18.89 -4.26
CA LEU A 439 6.77 18.78 -4.34
C LEU A 439 6.35 17.44 -4.98
N ASN A 440 6.96 17.04 -6.10
CA ASN A 440 6.66 15.78 -6.79
C ASN A 440 6.95 14.56 -5.89
N GLY A 441 8.02 14.58 -5.10
CA GLY A 441 8.29 13.57 -4.07
C GLY A 441 7.21 13.52 -3.00
N SER A 442 6.79 14.67 -2.46
CA SER A 442 5.70 14.77 -1.48
C SER A 442 4.36 14.30 -2.04
N VAL A 443 4.03 14.68 -3.27
CA VAL A 443 2.83 14.23 -3.99
C VAL A 443 2.84 12.71 -4.16
N ALA A 444 3.97 12.12 -4.57
CA ALA A 444 4.10 10.67 -4.70
C ALA A 444 3.93 9.94 -3.36
N TYR A 445 4.51 10.48 -2.27
CA TYR A 445 4.34 9.95 -0.90
C TYR A 445 2.88 9.94 -0.46
N PHE A 446 2.17 11.08 -0.54
CA PHE A 446 0.77 11.15 -0.10
C PHE A 446 -0.17 10.35 -1.01
N ASN A 447 0.08 10.30 -2.32
CA ASN A 447 -0.67 9.43 -3.23
C ASN A 447 -0.47 7.94 -2.89
N ALA A 448 0.75 7.52 -2.53
CA ALA A 448 1.01 6.15 -2.10
C ALA A 448 0.29 5.81 -0.78
N LEU A 449 0.27 6.72 0.20
CA LEU A 449 -0.52 6.55 1.42
C LEU A 449 -2.03 6.45 1.15
N ILE A 450 -2.58 7.35 0.32
CA ILE A 450 -3.99 7.32 -0.10
C ILE A 450 -4.33 5.98 -0.77
N LEU A 451 -3.46 5.46 -1.64
CA LEU A 451 -3.66 4.19 -2.32
C LEU A 451 -3.50 2.97 -1.39
N LYS A 452 -2.58 3.03 -0.42
CA LYS A 452 -2.42 2.02 0.64
C LYS A 452 -3.68 1.94 1.50
N THR A 453 -4.17 3.07 1.98
CA THR A 453 -5.43 3.19 2.73
C THR A 453 -6.64 2.76 1.91
N ASN A 454 -6.70 3.07 0.60
CA ASN A 454 -7.76 2.56 -0.28
C ASN A 454 -7.71 1.02 -0.37
N ALA A 455 -6.55 0.42 -0.63
CA ALA A 455 -6.40 -1.04 -0.71
C ALA A 455 -6.85 -1.73 0.60
N GLN A 456 -6.45 -1.20 1.76
CA GLN A 456 -6.89 -1.65 3.08
C GLN A 456 -8.42 -1.57 3.24
N ILE A 457 -9.05 -0.46 2.85
CA ILE A 457 -10.50 -0.27 2.94
C ILE A 457 -11.25 -1.19 1.96
N GLN A 458 -10.75 -1.40 0.73
CA GLN A 458 -11.35 -2.37 -0.18
C GLN A 458 -11.28 -3.81 0.37
N ALA A 459 -10.21 -4.16 1.09
CA ALA A 459 -10.09 -5.45 1.76
C ALA A 459 -11.10 -5.60 2.91
N GLN A 460 -11.29 -4.56 3.73
CA GLN A 460 -12.32 -4.54 4.78
C GLN A 460 -13.74 -4.66 4.19
N ASN A 461 -14.04 -3.91 3.14
CA ASN A 461 -15.32 -3.94 2.44
C ASN A 461 -15.60 -5.30 1.75
N LEU A 462 -14.57 -5.98 1.24
CA LEU A 462 -14.69 -7.37 0.80
C LEU A 462 -15.03 -8.30 1.99
N GLY A 463 -14.45 -8.07 3.16
CA GLY A 463 -14.83 -8.72 4.42
C GLY A 463 -16.32 -8.56 4.75
N VAL A 464 -16.83 -7.33 4.76
CA VAL A 464 -18.27 -7.03 4.98
C VAL A 464 -19.15 -7.74 3.94
N THR A 465 -18.74 -7.83 2.67
CA THR A 465 -19.50 -8.59 1.66
C THR A 465 -19.48 -10.10 1.91
N LYS A 466 -18.39 -10.66 2.45
CA LYS A 466 -18.32 -12.08 2.82
C LYS A 466 -19.28 -12.40 3.98
N GLU A 467 -19.36 -11.53 4.98
CA GLU A 467 -20.30 -11.63 6.11
C GLU A 467 -21.75 -11.51 5.62
N ASN A 468 -22.05 -10.48 4.81
CA ASN A 468 -23.39 -10.29 4.24
C ASN A 468 -23.82 -11.46 3.33
N LEU A 469 -22.88 -12.05 2.58
CA LEU A 469 -23.11 -13.31 1.85
C LEU A 469 -23.49 -14.45 2.79
N GLN A 470 -22.75 -14.64 3.90
CA GLN A 470 -23.03 -15.68 4.89
C GLN A 470 -24.42 -15.52 5.51
N ILE A 471 -24.82 -14.29 5.89
CA ILE A 471 -26.18 -13.99 6.37
C ILE A 471 -27.23 -14.36 5.30
N SER A 472 -26.97 -14.04 4.02
CA SER A 472 -27.91 -14.39 2.94
C SER A 472 -28.02 -15.89 2.68
N GLU A 473 -26.94 -16.65 2.87
CA GLU A 473 -26.95 -18.12 2.75
C GLU A 473 -27.70 -18.77 3.93
N GLN A 474 -27.49 -18.30 5.16
CA GLN A 474 -28.25 -18.71 6.33
C GLN A 474 -29.75 -18.42 6.18
N ASN A 475 -30.11 -17.22 5.72
CA ASN A 475 -31.50 -16.85 5.47
C ASN A 475 -32.13 -17.69 4.35
N PHE A 476 -31.37 -18.09 3.33
CA PHE A 476 -31.86 -18.97 2.27
C PHE A 476 -32.07 -20.40 2.78
N GLU A 477 -31.15 -20.92 3.60
CA GLU A 477 -31.21 -22.26 4.21
C GLU A 477 -32.34 -22.36 5.24
N ALA A 478 -32.63 -21.28 5.98
CA ALA A 478 -33.79 -21.14 6.84
C ALA A 478 -35.11 -20.88 6.07
N GLY A 479 -35.07 -20.68 4.75
CA GLY A 479 -36.23 -20.37 3.90
C GLY A 479 -36.80 -18.95 4.05
N ALA A 480 -36.07 -18.06 4.74
CA ALA A 480 -36.43 -16.66 4.96
C ALA A 480 -36.08 -15.74 3.76
N SER A 481 -35.10 -16.11 2.93
CA SER A 481 -34.73 -15.36 1.71
C SER A 481 -34.74 -16.23 0.44
N GLY A 482 -34.71 -15.57 -0.71
CA GLY A 482 -34.63 -16.24 -2.01
C GLY A 482 -33.18 -16.49 -2.45
N LYS A 483 -32.96 -17.53 -3.28
CA LYS A 483 -31.65 -17.81 -3.92
C LYS A 483 -31.12 -16.63 -4.75
N SER A 484 -31.98 -15.69 -5.15
CA SER A 484 -31.63 -14.40 -5.73
C SER A 484 -30.59 -13.64 -4.90
N ASP A 485 -30.73 -13.67 -3.59
CA ASP A 485 -29.96 -12.84 -2.67
C ASP A 485 -28.53 -13.35 -2.55
N VAL A 486 -28.40 -14.67 -2.35
CA VAL A 486 -27.13 -15.39 -2.40
C VAL A 486 -26.40 -15.15 -3.71
N LEU A 487 -27.09 -15.20 -4.85
CA LEU A 487 -26.50 -14.93 -6.17
C LEU A 487 -26.08 -13.47 -6.33
N ARG A 488 -26.84 -12.52 -5.77
CA ARG A 488 -26.53 -11.09 -5.79
C ARG A 488 -25.29 -10.78 -4.95
N PHE A 489 -25.16 -11.34 -3.74
CA PHE A 489 -23.95 -11.17 -2.93
C PHE A 489 -22.73 -11.88 -3.51
N ARG A 490 -22.89 -13.06 -4.14
CA ARG A 490 -21.78 -13.70 -4.89
C ARG A 490 -21.28 -12.80 -6.03
N SER A 491 -22.19 -12.11 -6.73
CA SER A 491 -21.82 -11.10 -7.74
C SER A 491 -21.13 -9.88 -7.13
N GLN A 492 -21.59 -9.40 -5.96
CA GLN A 492 -20.95 -8.28 -5.25
C GLN A 492 -19.55 -8.64 -4.74
N MET A 493 -19.35 -9.88 -4.23
CA MET A 493 -18.05 -10.38 -3.79
C MET A 493 -17.05 -10.39 -4.93
N ALA A 494 -17.44 -10.89 -6.11
CA ALA A 494 -16.59 -10.87 -7.29
C ALA A 494 -16.23 -9.43 -7.72
N GLN A 495 -17.18 -8.49 -7.64
CA GLN A 495 -16.92 -7.08 -7.98
C GLN A 495 -15.98 -6.39 -6.99
N ASN A 496 -16.23 -6.52 -5.67
CA ASN A 496 -15.40 -5.89 -4.64
C ASN A 496 -13.97 -6.45 -4.65
N MET A 497 -13.80 -7.72 -5.02
CA MET A 497 -12.51 -8.36 -5.18
C MET A 497 -11.76 -7.89 -6.44
N GLN A 498 -12.46 -7.64 -7.55
CA GLN A 498 -11.85 -6.95 -8.69
C GLN A 498 -11.32 -5.57 -8.25
N THR A 499 -12.12 -4.79 -7.52
CA THR A 499 -11.73 -3.47 -7.00
C THR A 499 -10.50 -3.56 -6.08
N LEU A 500 -10.41 -4.58 -5.22
CA LEU A 500 -9.24 -4.82 -4.37
C LEU A 500 -7.97 -5.12 -5.19
N ILE A 501 -8.08 -5.96 -6.23
CA ILE A 501 -6.97 -6.25 -7.15
C ILE A 501 -6.51 -4.98 -7.87
N GLU A 502 -7.46 -4.15 -8.32
CA GLU A 502 -7.16 -2.87 -8.96
C GLU A 502 -6.48 -1.89 -7.99
N ALA A 503 -6.92 -1.81 -6.73
CA ALA A 503 -6.29 -0.98 -5.69
C ALA A 503 -4.85 -1.42 -5.38
N GLY A 504 -4.57 -2.72 -5.22
CA GLY A 504 -3.21 -3.23 -5.01
C GLY A 504 -2.27 -2.98 -6.21
N ASN A 505 -2.81 -3.06 -7.43
CA ASN A 505 -2.08 -2.70 -8.65
C ASN A 505 -1.78 -1.19 -8.74
N GLN A 506 -2.69 -0.33 -8.26
CA GLN A 506 -2.46 1.12 -8.19
C GLN A 506 -1.40 1.46 -7.15
N LEU A 507 -1.43 0.84 -5.97
CA LEU A 507 -0.41 1.00 -4.93
C LEU A 507 0.99 0.60 -5.45
N SER A 508 1.08 -0.54 -6.13
CA SER A 508 2.33 -1.00 -6.76
C SER A 508 2.90 0.01 -7.77
N GLN A 509 2.04 0.66 -8.56
CA GLN A 509 2.44 1.72 -9.49
C GLN A 509 2.90 3.00 -8.79
N ALA A 510 2.31 3.35 -7.64
CA ALA A 510 2.77 4.46 -6.81
C ALA A 510 4.18 4.20 -6.26
N TYR A 511 4.45 2.96 -5.81
CA TYR A 511 5.80 2.55 -5.38
C TYR A 511 6.82 2.60 -6.53
N TYR A 512 6.46 2.17 -7.74
CA TYR A 512 7.33 2.33 -8.92
C TYR A 512 7.63 3.80 -9.24
N THR A 513 6.65 4.69 -9.07
CA THR A 513 6.82 6.14 -9.24
C THR A 513 7.79 6.71 -8.20
N ILE A 514 7.68 6.29 -6.94
CA ILE A 514 8.60 6.67 -5.86
C ILE A 514 10.02 6.16 -6.15
N ASN A 515 10.17 4.90 -6.57
CA ASN A 515 11.46 4.33 -6.95
C ASN A 515 12.09 5.10 -8.13
N GLN A 516 11.31 5.48 -9.14
CA GLN A 516 11.78 6.32 -10.25
C GLN A 516 12.27 7.69 -9.77
N LEU A 517 11.50 8.37 -8.91
CA LEU A 517 11.84 9.70 -8.40
C LEU A 517 13.11 9.70 -7.53
N MET A 518 13.31 8.66 -6.73
CA MET A 518 14.50 8.45 -5.89
C MET A 518 15.68 7.77 -6.59
N ASN A 519 15.52 7.38 -7.86
CA ASN A 519 16.51 6.63 -8.64
C ASN A 519 16.93 5.30 -7.96
N ASN A 520 15.94 4.60 -7.40
CA ASN A 520 16.04 3.21 -6.96
C ASN A 520 15.77 2.26 -8.16
N PRO A 521 16.17 0.98 -8.10
CA PRO A 521 15.67 -0.04 -9.02
C PRO A 521 14.13 -0.11 -8.98
N ILE A 522 13.46 -0.07 -10.14
CA ILE A 522 11.98 0.04 -10.19
C ILE A 522 11.28 -1.09 -9.43
N ALA A 523 11.79 -2.32 -9.54
CA ALA A 523 11.24 -3.51 -8.89
C ALA A 523 11.72 -3.70 -7.43
N MET A 524 12.35 -2.70 -6.81
CA MET A 524 12.66 -2.72 -5.38
C MET A 524 11.35 -2.71 -4.58
N GLU A 525 11.14 -3.71 -3.74
CA GLU A 525 10.04 -3.70 -2.78
C GLU A 525 10.29 -2.61 -1.73
N ILE A 526 9.30 -1.74 -1.54
CA ILE A 526 9.36 -0.60 -0.62
C ILE A 526 8.01 -0.50 0.09
N ASP A 527 8.00 0.14 1.25
CA ASP A 527 6.75 0.57 1.89
C ASP A 527 6.85 2.04 2.32
N ILE A 528 5.72 2.61 2.73
CA ILE A 528 5.59 3.99 3.17
C ILE A 528 5.11 4.02 4.62
N LYS A 529 5.85 4.75 5.46
CA LYS A 529 5.49 5.01 6.86
C LYS A 529 4.29 5.95 6.92
N ASP A 530 3.30 5.59 7.73
CA ASP A 530 2.05 6.34 7.86
C ASP A 530 2.27 7.78 8.37
N ALA A 531 1.48 8.72 7.84
CA ALA A 531 1.53 10.13 8.21
C ALA A 531 0.37 10.51 9.13
N VAL A 532 0.65 10.67 10.43
CA VAL A 532 -0.34 11.08 11.43
C VAL A 532 -0.10 12.54 11.82
N ILE A 533 -1.08 13.43 11.55
CA ILE A 533 -0.93 14.88 11.75
C ILE A 533 -0.60 15.25 13.21
N SER A 534 -1.11 14.50 14.19
CA SER A 534 -0.87 14.75 15.61
C SER A 534 0.43 14.15 16.18
N GLU A 535 1.22 13.43 15.36
CA GLU A 535 2.35 12.63 15.84
C GLU A 535 3.59 12.77 14.95
N GLY A 536 4.76 12.36 15.49
CA GLY A 536 6.02 12.31 14.74
C GLY A 536 6.36 13.61 14.01
N LEU A 537 6.70 13.48 12.71
CA LEU A 537 7.12 14.60 11.84
C LEU A 537 6.05 15.69 11.70
N PHE A 538 4.77 15.36 11.80
CA PHE A 538 3.68 16.28 11.46
C PHE A 538 3.09 17.00 12.67
N SER A 539 3.55 16.73 13.90
CA SER A 539 3.06 17.35 15.15
C SER A 539 2.99 18.90 15.13
N ASN A 540 3.82 19.56 14.31
CA ASN A 540 3.82 21.01 14.12
C ASN A 540 2.81 21.53 13.09
N TYR A 541 2.22 20.66 12.26
CA TYR A 541 1.12 20.96 11.33
C TYR A 541 -0.22 21.05 12.07
N ARG A 542 -0.30 21.96 13.04
CA ARG A 542 -1.48 22.18 13.87
C ARG A 542 -2.57 22.89 13.08
N TYR A 543 -3.31 22.13 12.27
CA TYR A 543 -4.39 22.64 11.40
C TYR A 543 -5.44 23.47 12.17
N GLN A 544 -5.68 23.19 13.45
CA GLN A 544 -6.60 23.99 14.30
C GLN A 544 -6.13 25.44 14.47
N ASP A 545 -4.84 25.67 14.75
CA ASP A 545 -4.26 27.02 14.86
C ASP A 545 -4.37 27.78 13.53
N PHE A 546 -4.28 27.06 12.41
CA PHE A 546 -4.41 27.62 11.06
C PHE A 546 -5.88 27.90 10.70
N LEU A 547 -6.79 27.01 11.10
CA LEU A 547 -8.23 27.15 10.90
C LEU A 547 -8.80 28.39 11.58
N GLU A 548 -8.40 28.69 12.82
CA GLU A 548 -8.85 29.91 13.52
C GLU A 548 -8.49 31.20 12.75
N ILE A 549 -7.40 31.19 11.97
CA ILE A 549 -6.96 32.30 11.13
C ILE A 549 -7.68 32.27 9.76
N LEU A 550 -7.87 31.10 9.18
CA LEU A 550 -8.48 30.93 7.84
C LEU A 550 -10.00 31.08 7.84
N ASP A 551 -10.71 30.58 8.85
CA ASP A 551 -12.17 30.72 8.98
C ASP A 551 -12.58 32.16 9.33
N ASN A 552 -11.68 32.93 9.95
CA ASN A 552 -11.95 34.33 10.27
C ASN A 552 -11.84 35.22 9.01
N PRO A 553 -12.95 35.79 8.51
CA PRO A 553 -12.97 36.54 7.25
C PRO A 553 -12.20 37.87 7.30
N LYS A 554 -11.79 38.33 8.50
CA LYS A 554 -10.92 39.50 8.67
C LYS A 554 -9.43 39.15 8.64
N LEU A 555 -9.06 37.97 9.16
CA LEU A 555 -7.66 37.55 9.26
C LEU A 555 -7.16 36.91 7.96
N ARG A 556 -8.00 36.11 7.30
CA ARG A 556 -7.64 35.39 6.07
C ARG A 556 -7.07 36.30 4.97
N PRO A 557 -7.63 37.48 4.62
CA PRO A 557 -7.05 38.34 3.59
C PRO A 557 -5.65 38.84 3.94
N ASN A 558 -5.41 39.17 5.22
CA ASN A 558 -4.10 39.64 5.69
C ASN A 558 -3.05 38.51 5.68
N LEU A 559 -3.44 37.27 6.00
CA LEU A 559 -2.57 36.09 5.84
C LEU A 559 -2.25 35.83 4.37
N VAL A 560 -3.24 35.89 3.48
CA VAL A 560 -3.04 35.70 2.03
C VAL A 560 -2.10 36.78 1.46
N GLU A 561 -2.26 38.05 1.84
CA GLU A 561 -1.33 39.11 1.41
C GLU A 561 0.12 38.82 1.88
N PHE A 562 0.30 38.35 3.12
CA PHE A 562 1.62 37.95 3.63
C PHE A 562 2.21 36.77 2.83
N LEU A 563 1.43 35.71 2.59
CA LEU A 563 1.89 34.54 1.84
C LEU A 563 2.26 34.90 0.39
N ILE A 564 1.51 35.81 -0.25
CA ILE A 564 1.85 36.35 -1.58
C ILE A 564 3.18 37.13 -1.55
N GLN A 565 3.43 37.94 -0.51
CA GLN A 565 4.68 38.69 -0.39
C GLN A 565 5.89 37.76 -0.21
N GLU A 566 5.77 36.72 0.63
CA GLU A 566 6.82 35.71 0.77
C GLU A 566 7.00 34.87 -0.51
N ALA A 567 5.91 34.46 -1.17
CA ALA A 567 5.96 33.78 -2.46
C ALA A 567 6.75 34.57 -3.50
N LYS A 568 6.42 35.84 -3.72
CA LYS A 568 7.13 36.70 -4.70
C LYS A 568 8.60 36.96 -4.35
N LYS A 569 8.94 36.98 -3.07
CA LYS A 569 10.31 37.14 -2.56
C LYS A 569 11.14 35.86 -2.75
N ASN A 570 10.52 34.70 -2.55
CA ASN A 570 11.21 33.41 -2.60
C ASN A 570 11.27 32.82 -4.02
N ALA A 571 10.25 33.05 -4.85
CA ALA A 571 10.07 32.53 -6.22
C ALA A 571 11.34 32.61 -7.08
N PRO A 572 12.00 31.47 -7.37
CA PRO A 572 13.14 31.42 -8.29
C PRO A 572 12.78 31.86 -9.71
N GLU A 573 11.52 31.68 -10.13
CA GLU A 573 11.01 32.08 -11.44
C GLU A 573 11.10 33.61 -11.64
N LEU A 574 10.80 34.39 -10.59
CA LEU A 574 10.95 35.86 -10.62
C LEU A 574 12.42 36.30 -10.54
N LYS A 575 13.27 35.55 -9.82
CA LYS A 575 14.73 35.81 -9.75
C LYS A 575 15.42 35.52 -11.09
N ASN A 576 15.07 34.40 -11.73
CA ASN A 576 15.49 34.03 -13.09
C ASN A 576 15.13 35.13 -14.09
N LEU A 577 13.87 35.61 -14.09
CA LEU A 577 13.47 36.74 -14.94
C LEU A 577 14.24 38.02 -14.62
N GLY A 578 14.54 38.28 -13.34
CA GLY A 578 15.37 39.40 -12.90
C GLY A 578 16.78 39.36 -13.51
N TYR A 579 17.47 38.23 -13.43
CA TYR A 579 18.81 38.08 -14.01
C TYR A 579 18.79 38.11 -15.56
N ASN A 580 17.76 37.56 -16.20
CA ASN A 580 17.54 37.74 -17.65
C ASN A 580 17.32 39.20 -18.03
N LEU A 581 16.56 39.96 -17.22
CA LEU A 581 16.35 41.39 -17.41
C LEU A 581 17.66 42.17 -17.28
N ASP A 582 18.50 41.85 -16.29
CA ASP A 582 19.82 42.48 -16.13
C ASP A 582 20.75 42.20 -17.33
N ALA A 583 20.71 40.99 -17.89
CA ALA A 583 21.45 40.62 -19.10
C ALA A 583 20.97 41.40 -20.34
N VAL A 584 19.65 41.54 -20.52
CA VAL A 584 19.06 42.34 -21.60
C VAL A 584 19.36 43.84 -21.40
N GLN A 585 19.30 44.36 -20.17
CA GLN A 585 19.68 45.74 -19.86
C GLN A 585 21.19 46.01 -20.05
N ARG A 586 22.06 45.02 -19.82
CA ARG A 586 23.49 45.13 -20.20
C ARG A 586 23.65 45.21 -21.71
N THR A 587 22.87 44.42 -22.47
CA THR A 587 22.82 44.44 -23.94
C THR A 587 22.28 45.77 -24.47
N TYR A 588 21.26 46.35 -23.85
CA TYR A 588 20.76 47.69 -24.16
C TYR A 588 21.85 48.75 -23.95
N ARG A 589 22.54 48.74 -22.81
CA ARG A 589 23.64 49.68 -22.50
C ARG A 589 24.80 49.59 -23.50
N LEU A 590 25.20 48.38 -23.88
CA LEU A 590 26.19 48.13 -24.94
C LEU A 590 25.77 48.76 -26.29
N ASN A 591 24.50 48.66 -26.65
CA ASN A 591 23.98 49.20 -27.90
C ASN A 591 23.59 50.69 -27.83
N ALA A 592 23.45 51.25 -26.63
CA ALA A 592 23.16 52.67 -26.38
C ALA A 592 24.45 53.51 -26.25
N SER A 593 25.07 53.55 -25.07
CA SER A 593 26.27 54.35 -24.79
C SER A 593 27.55 53.64 -25.24
N GLY A 594 27.59 52.30 -25.13
CA GLY A 594 28.75 51.48 -25.52
C GLY A 594 29.14 51.58 -27.00
N ARG A 595 28.24 52.11 -27.86
CA ARG A 595 28.47 52.24 -29.32
C ARG A 595 29.61 53.16 -29.72
N PHE A 596 30.01 54.09 -28.85
CA PHE A 596 31.09 55.04 -29.10
C PHE A 596 32.39 54.68 -28.37
N VAL A 597 32.48 53.47 -27.83
CA VAL A 597 33.66 52.97 -27.13
C VAL A 597 34.58 52.26 -28.14
N PRO A 598 35.85 52.68 -28.28
CA PRO A 598 36.76 52.01 -29.19
C PRO A 598 37.19 50.63 -28.66
N THR A 599 37.56 49.75 -29.57
CA THR A 599 38.22 48.48 -29.25
C THR A 599 39.74 48.62 -29.45
N LEU A 600 40.53 48.14 -28.49
CA LEU A 600 41.99 48.10 -28.55
C LEU A 600 42.46 46.64 -28.55
N ALA A 601 43.26 46.27 -29.54
CA ALA A 601 43.86 44.94 -29.65
C ALA A 601 45.37 45.04 -29.93
N LEU A 602 46.13 44.13 -29.36
CA LEU A 602 47.50 43.83 -29.76
C LEU A 602 47.44 42.83 -30.92
N GLN A 603 48.18 43.11 -31.98
CA GLN A 603 48.29 42.25 -33.15
C GLN A 603 49.77 42.07 -33.48
N GLY A 604 50.20 40.86 -33.75
CA GLY A 604 51.55 40.57 -34.21
C GLY A 604 51.54 39.41 -35.20
N ASN A 605 52.49 39.40 -36.14
CA ASN A 605 52.62 38.33 -37.11
C ASN A 605 54.10 38.03 -37.32
N TYR A 606 54.47 36.75 -37.35
CA TYR A 606 55.75 36.25 -37.80
C TYR A 606 55.55 35.51 -39.12
N ASN A 607 56.17 35.97 -40.20
CA ASN A 607 56.08 35.36 -41.53
C ASN A 607 57.43 34.77 -41.92
N LEU A 608 57.44 33.51 -42.34
CA LEU A 608 58.62 32.76 -42.75
C LEU A 608 58.46 32.29 -44.19
N ALA A 609 59.38 32.66 -45.07
CA ALA A 609 59.54 32.05 -46.38
C ALA A 609 60.18 30.67 -46.19
N ILE A 610 59.42 29.60 -46.43
CA ILE A 610 59.86 28.20 -46.24
C ILE A 610 60.56 27.69 -47.51
N SER A 611 60.01 28.01 -48.68
CA SER A 611 60.62 27.67 -49.97
C SER A 611 60.23 28.67 -51.05
N GLN A 612 61.14 28.98 -51.96
CA GLN A 612 60.88 29.78 -53.17
C GLN A 612 61.64 29.15 -54.34
N SER A 613 60.98 28.96 -55.48
CA SER A 613 61.60 28.35 -56.68
C SER A 613 60.88 28.73 -57.98
N GLY A 614 61.46 28.35 -59.12
CA GLY A 614 60.99 28.71 -60.45
C GLY A 614 61.36 30.13 -60.88
N LYS A 615 60.67 30.67 -61.89
CA LYS A 615 60.81 32.06 -62.35
C LYS A 615 60.52 33.05 -61.22
N GLY A 616 61.18 34.21 -61.24
CA GLY A 616 60.96 35.25 -60.23
C GLY A 616 61.45 34.94 -58.81
N SER A 617 62.23 33.86 -58.61
CA SER A 617 62.77 33.46 -57.30
C SER A 617 64.09 34.14 -56.91
N THR A 618 64.75 34.85 -57.84
CA THR A 618 66.03 35.53 -57.61
C THR A 618 65.89 37.05 -57.79
N VAL A 619 66.35 37.83 -56.82
CA VAL A 619 66.36 39.29 -56.88
C VAL A 619 67.50 39.80 -57.77
N ALA A 620 67.31 40.93 -58.46
CA ALA A 620 68.32 41.56 -59.31
C ALA A 620 69.57 42.03 -58.52
N GLN A 621 70.75 41.99 -59.14
CA GLN A 621 72.00 42.43 -58.50
C GLN A 621 71.93 43.89 -58.03
N GLY A 622 72.42 44.15 -56.82
CA GLY A 622 72.42 45.47 -56.18
C GLY A 622 71.19 45.77 -55.32
N VAL A 623 70.18 44.89 -55.30
CA VAL A 623 69.00 45.03 -54.45
C VAL A 623 69.19 44.25 -53.13
N PRO A 624 68.91 44.82 -51.95
CA PRO A 624 68.92 44.09 -50.69
C PRO A 624 67.89 42.96 -50.68
N VAL A 625 68.32 41.76 -50.29
CA VAL A 625 67.41 40.61 -50.10
C VAL A 625 66.74 40.73 -48.73
N ALA A 626 65.41 40.52 -48.68
CA ALA A 626 64.69 40.49 -47.42
C ALA A 626 65.05 39.24 -46.60
N PRO A 627 65.07 39.29 -45.25
CA PRO A 627 65.27 38.10 -44.44
C PRO A 627 64.15 37.07 -44.64
N ASP A 628 64.48 35.77 -44.60
CA ASP A 628 63.51 34.69 -44.74
C ASP A 628 62.39 34.78 -43.69
N GLY A 629 62.71 35.24 -42.47
CA GLY A 629 61.77 35.49 -41.39
C GLY A 629 61.58 36.98 -41.10
N THR A 630 60.34 37.46 -41.12
CA THR A 630 59.97 38.85 -40.78
C THR A 630 58.90 38.88 -39.69
N TYR A 631 58.94 39.89 -38.80
CA TYR A 631 57.92 40.07 -37.78
C TYR A 631 57.37 41.50 -37.75
N ASN A 632 56.12 41.62 -37.35
CA ASN A 632 55.50 42.88 -36.96
C ASN A 632 54.75 42.73 -35.64
N LEU A 633 54.66 43.83 -34.89
CA LEU A 633 53.85 43.95 -33.67
C LEU A 633 53.25 45.36 -33.67
N GLY A 634 51.96 45.48 -33.38
CA GLY A 634 51.25 46.74 -33.40
C GLY A 634 50.01 46.75 -32.50
N LEU A 635 49.65 47.93 -32.02
CA LEU A 635 48.39 48.18 -31.33
C LEU A 635 47.37 48.72 -32.34
N ASN A 636 46.23 48.04 -32.46
CA ASN A 636 45.12 48.45 -33.31
C ASN A 636 44.01 49.07 -32.44
N LEU A 637 43.70 50.36 -32.68
CA LEU A 637 42.57 51.05 -32.07
C LEU A 637 41.46 51.23 -33.13
N SER A 638 40.30 50.62 -32.90
CA SER A 638 39.17 50.61 -33.82
C SER A 638 37.94 51.27 -33.19
N LEU A 639 37.53 52.43 -33.73
CA LEU A 639 36.31 53.14 -33.35
C LEU A 639 35.26 53.03 -34.47
N PRO A 640 34.17 52.28 -34.29
CA PRO A 640 33.14 52.15 -35.31
C PRO A 640 32.27 53.41 -35.39
N ILE A 641 32.42 54.20 -36.46
CA ILE A 641 31.64 55.43 -36.67
C ILE A 641 30.22 55.12 -37.15
N PHE A 642 30.06 54.24 -38.14
CA PHE A 642 28.76 53.83 -38.68
C PHE A 642 28.77 52.35 -39.08
N ARG A 643 27.81 51.58 -38.57
CA ARG A 643 27.64 50.14 -38.83
C ARG A 643 26.26 49.84 -39.42
N GLN A 644 25.94 50.42 -40.57
CA GLN A 644 24.68 50.15 -41.32
C GLN A 644 23.41 50.22 -40.45
N ASN A 645 23.36 51.16 -39.49
CA ASN A 645 22.30 51.30 -38.47
C ASN A 645 22.09 50.11 -37.50
N GLN A 646 22.89 49.03 -37.58
CA GLN A 646 22.73 47.80 -36.79
C GLN A 646 22.65 48.05 -35.28
N GLN A 647 23.47 48.97 -34.75
CA GLN A 647 23.47 49.26 -33.31
C GLN A 647 22.14 49.87 -32.82
N ASN A 648 21.47 50.68 -33.65
CA ASN A 648 20.18 51.26 -33.30
C ASN A 648 19.07 50.20 -33.33
N ILE A 649 19.15 49.27 -34.30
CA ILE A 649 18.27 48.09 -34.38
C ILE A 649 18.46 47.23 -33.14
N ASN A 650 19.69 46.81 -32.82
CA ASN A 650 20.02 46.00 -31.64
C ASN A 650 19.59 46.68 -30.32
N ARG A 651 19.75 48.01 -30.19
CA ARG A 651 19.24 48.76 -29.03
C ARG A 651 17.72 48.66 -28.92
N GLN A 652 17.00 48.78 -30.05
CA GLN A 652 15.55 48.67 -30.07
C GLN A 652 15.10 47.23 -29.79
N THR A 653 15.78 46.22 -30.32
CA THR A 653 15.56 44.80 -30.01
C THR A 653 15.72 44.53 -28.53
N ALA A 654 16.83 44.99 -27.91
CA ALA A 654 17.04 44.84 -26.47
C ALA A 654 15.97 45.58 -25.65
N LYS A 655 15.46 46.73 -26.12
CA LYS A 655 14.35 47.42 -25.45
C LYS A 655 13.04 46.64 -25.55
N ILE A 656 12.72 46.08 -26.71
CA ILE A 656 11.53 45.23 -26.89
C ILE A 656 11.62 43.96 -26.03
N GLN A 657 12.81 43.36 -25.91
CA GLN A 657 13.06 42.22 -25.01
C GLN A 657 12.92 42.63 -23.53
N GLU A 658 13.38 43.81 -23.13
CA GLU A 658 13.18 44.35 -21.78
C GLU A 658 11.69 44.53 -21.48
N ASP A 659 10.92 45.11 -22.41
CA ASP A 659 9.48 45.30 -22.26
C ASP A 659 8.74 43.95 -22.22
N GLN A 660 9.15 42.97 -23.03
CA GLN A 660 8.63 41.60 -23.01
C GLN A 660 8.87 40.90 -21.67
N LEU A 661 10.10 40.97 -21.13
CA LEU A 661 10.44 40.37 -19.83
C LEU A 661 9.68 41.03 -18.68
N ASN A 662 9.45 42.35 -18.73
CA ASN A 662 8.61 43.03 -17.73
C ASN A 662 7.14 42.58 -17.81
N ILE A 663 6.58 42.39 -19.00
CA ILE A 663 5.22 41.84 -19.17
C ILE A 663 5.15 40.40 -18.64
N GLN A 664 6.14 39.57 -18.94
CA GLN A 664 6.23 38.21 -18.40
C GLN A 664 6.34 38.20 -16.87
N LYS A 665 7.13 39.11 -16.30
CA LYS A 665 7.24 39.29 -14.85
C LYS A 665 5.88 39.63 -14.22
N SER A 666 5.16 40.62 -14.76
CA SER A 666 3.81 40.95 -14.28
C SER A 666 2.82 39.79 -14.41
N ASN A 667 2.96 38.94 -15.44
CA ASN A 667 2.14 37.75 -15.58
C ASN A 667 2.48 36.68 -14.53
N ILE A 668 3.76 36.47 -14.22
CA ILE A 668 4.18 35.55 -13.13
C ILE A 668 3.74 36.10 -11.76
N ASP A 669 3.85 37.42 -11.52
CA ASP A 669 3.33 38.07 -10.32
C ASP A 669 1.83 37.78 -10.11
N LEU A 670 1.01 37.88 -11.17
CA LEU A 670 -0.43 37.58 -11.14
C LEU A 670 -0.73 36.08 -11.00
N ASN A 671 0.08 35.21 -11.60
CA ASN A 671 -0.05 33.76 -11.43
C ASN A 671 0.26 33.34 -9.98
N ILE A 672 1.30 33.91 -9.36
CA ILE A 672 1.62 33.67 -7.94
C ILE A 672 0.45 34.13 -7.05
N GLU A 673 -0.10 35.32 -7.28
CA GLU A 673 -1.28 35.80 -6.57
C GLU A 673 -2.47 34.84 -6.71
N THR A 674 -2.76 34.40 -7.94
CA THR A 674 -3.88 33.49 -8.24
C THR A 674 -3.68 32.13 -7.57
N ASN A 675 -2.49 31.54 -7.68
CA ASN A 675 -2.17 30.22 -7.13
C ASN A 675 -2.22 30.22 -5.60
N VAL A 676 -1.64 31.22 -4.93
CA VAL A 676 -1.68 31.32 -3.46
C VAL A 676 -3.12 31.54 -2.97
N ASN A 677 -3.93 32.33 -3.66
CA ASN A 677 -5.36 32.48 -3.31
C ASN A 677 -6.12 31.15 -3.45
N ALA A 678 -5.92 30.42 -4.55
CA ALA A 678 -6.57 29.12 -4.77
C ALA A 678 -6.16 28.10 -3.70
N LEU A 679 -4.87 27.90 -3.49
CA LEU A 679 -4.34 26.93 -2.52
C LEU A 679 -4.76 27.22 -1.07
N VAL A 680 -4.94 28.48 -0.69
CA VAL A 680 -5.47 28.83 0.64
C VAL A 680 -6.96 28.51 0.76
N LEU A 681 -7.75 28.66 -0.31
CA LEU A 681 -9.15 28.25 -0.34
C LEU A 681 -9.28 26.71 -0.30
N ASP A 682 -8.47 26.00 -1.08
CA ASP A 682 -8.43 24.54 -1.09
C ASP A 682 -8.02 23.99 0.29
N LEU A 683 -7.00 24.59 0.93
CA LEU A 683 -6.61 24.23 2.29
C LEU A 683 -7.74 24.46 3.31
N THR A 684 -8.51 25.53 3.17
CA THR A 684 -9.69 25.80 4.02
C THR A 684 -10.76 24.72 3.83
N ASN A 685 -11.00 24.30 2.58
CA ASN A 685 -11.95 23.24 2.26
C ASN A 685 -11.50 21.89 2.85
N GLU A 686 -10.23 21.52 2.71
CA GLU A 686 -9.72 20.25 3.25
C GLU A 686 -9.78 20.20 4.78
N ILE A 687 -9.51 21.30 5.49
CA ILE A 687 -9.67 21.33 6.95
C ILE A 687 -11.14 21.08 7.35
N ALA A 688 -12.10 21.68 6.65
CA ALA A 688 -13.52 21.43 6.91
C ALA A 688 -13.92 19.98 6.57
N ASN A 689 -13.39 19.44 5.47
CA ASN A 689 -13.64 18.07 5.03
C ASN A 689 -13.22 17.04 6.08
N ILE A 690 -12.05 17.20 6.74
CA ILE A 690 -11.59 16.26 7.80
C ILE A 690 -12.65 16.02 8.88
N GLN A 691 -13.31 17.07 9.36
CA GLN A 691 -14.33 16.92 10.40
C GLN A 691 -15.66 16.39 9.84
N ILE A 692 -16.07 16.85 8.66
CA ILE A 692 -17.34 16.45 8.03
C ILE A 692 -17.32 14.98 7.61
N SER A 693 -16.22 14.52 6.99
CA SER A 693 -16.05 13.15 6.52
C SER A 693 -16.06 12.15 7.67
N LYS A 694 -15.46 12.50 8.82
CA LYS A 694 -15.46 11.65 10.01
C LYS A 694 -16.87 11.46 10.57
N ILE A 695 -17.66 12.53 10.69
CA ILE A 695 -19.05 12.45 11.15
C ILE A 695 -19.90 11.63 10.16
N ALA A 696 -19.64 11.77 8.86
CA ALA A 696 -20.31 10.98 7.82
C ALA A 696 -19.94 9.48 7.90
N GLU A 697 -18.68 9.14 8.17
CA GLU A 697 -18.24 7.76 8.38
C GLU A 697 -18.92 7.13 9.61
N GLU A 698 -18.90 7.82 10.76
CA GLU A 698 -19.52 7.34 12.00
C GLU A 698 -21.02 7.05 11.80
N ALA A 699 -21.76 7.97 11.16
CA ALA A 699 -23.18 7.79 10.86
C ALA A 699 -23.46 6.71 9.80
N ALA A 700 -22.61 6.61 8.76
CA ALA A 700 -22.76 5.59 7.72
C ALA A 700 -22.47 4.18 8.26
N LYS A 701 -21.55 4.06 9.22
CA LYS A 701 -21.25 2.81 9.94
C LYS A 701 -22.44 2.35 10.78
N GLU A 702 -22.96 3.21 11.66
CA GLU A 702 -24.13 2.88 12.49
C GLU A 702 -25.34 2.49 11.60
N SER A 703 -25.51 3.17 10.46
CA SER A 703 -26.54 2.82 9.48
C SER A 703 -26.32 1.46 8.81
N LEU A 704 -25.07 1.04 8.58
CA LEU A 704 -24.75 -0.30 8.06
C LEU A 704 -25.05 -1.37 9.11
N ASP A 705 -24.52 -1.21 10.32
CA ASP A 705 -24.65 -2.17 11.43
C ASP A 705 -26.15 -2.45 11.72
N LEU A 706 -26.97 -1.40 11.82
CA LEU A 706 -28.43 -1.53 12.01
C LEU A 706 -29.14 -2.20 10.82
N THR A 707 -28.66 -1.97 9.60
CA THR A 707 -29.25 -2.57 8.37
C THR A 707 -28.84 -4.04 8.23
N GLN A 708 -27.64 -4.44 8.67
CA GLN A 708 -27.21 -5.84 8.74
C GLN A 708 -28.09 -6.64 9.70
N ILE A 709 -28.34 -6.11 10.91
CA ILE A 709 -29.25 -6.72 11.90
C ILE A 709 -30.67 -6.82 11.32
N ALA A 710 -31.20 -5.73 10.78
CA ALA A 710 -32.54 -5.76 10.19
C ALA A 710 -32.66 -6.72 8.99
N TYR A 711 -31.59 -6.95 8.22
CA TYR A 711 -31.59 -7.93 7.12
C TYR A 711 -31.51 -9.36 7.62
N SER A 712 -30.73 -9.64 8.67
CA SER A 712 -30.68 -10.97 9.30
C SER A 712 -32.03 -11.35 9.92
N GLU A 713 -32.78 -10.38 10.45
CA GLU A 713 -34.16 -10.55 10.91
C GLU A 713 -35.23 -10.54 9.79
N GLY A 714 -34.84 -10.31 8.53
CA GLY A 714 -35.76 -10.25 7.38
C GLY A 714 -36.66 -8.99 7.32
N ALA A 715 -36.36 -7.97 8.13
CA ALA A 715 -37.15 -6.74 8.25
C ALA A 715 -36.87 -5.70 7.15
N VAL A 716 -35.72 -5.78 6.45
CA VAL A 716 -35.36 -4.91 5.31
C VAL A 716 -34.95 -5.72 4.08
N PRO A 717 -35.16 -5.20 2.85
CA PRO A 717 -34.74 -5.89 1.64
C PRO A 717 -33.22 -5.79 1.42
N LEU A 718 -32.65 -6.82 0.78
CA LEU A 718 -31.24 -6.89 0.39
C LEU A 718 -30.66 -5.60 -0.21
N ILE A 719 -31.41 -4.92 -1.06
CA ILE A 719 -30.92 -3.71 -1.75
C ILE A 719 -30.54 -2.61 -0.76
N GLN A 720 -31.29 -2.48 0.34
CA GLN A 720 -31.01 -1.49 1.38
C GLN A 720 -29.71 -1.79 2.13
N LEU A 721 -29.37 -3.08 2.31
CA LEU A 721 -28.09 -3.50 2.87
C LEU A 721 -26.92 -3.22 1.92
N ILE A 722 -27.09 -3.47 0.62
CA ILE A 722 -26.06 -3.14 -0.39
C ILE A 722 -25.86 -1.60 -0.48
N ASP A 723 -26.93 -0.82 -0.43
CA ASP A 723 -26.87 0.64 -0.44
C ASP A 723 -26.18 1.18 0.84
N ALA A 724 -26.51 0.64 2.01
CA ALA A 724 -25.86 1.00 3.28
C ALA A 724 -24.37 0.65 3.28
N GLN A 725 -23.99 -0.54 2.79
CA GLN A 725 -22.59 -0.95 2.63
C GLN A 725 -21.84 -0.02 1.68
N THR A 726 -22.46 0.36 0.56
CA THR A 726 -21.87 1.28 -0.43
C THR A 726 -21.67 2.67 0.15
N ASN A 727 -22.62 3.17 0.94
CA ASN A 727 -22.51 4.45 1.63
C ASN A 727 -21.39 4.46 2.68
N TYR A 728 -21.29 3.39 3.49
CA TYR A 728 -20.20 3.25 4.46
C TYR A 728 -18.83 3.23 3.78
N LEU A 729 -18.65 2.42 2.73
CA LEU A 729 -17.41 2.39 1.94
C LEU A 729 -17.00 3.78 1.45
N GLN A 730 -17.94 4.55 0.89
CA GLN A 730 -17.66 5.89 0.37
C GLN A 730 -17.27 6.87 1.48
N SER A 731 -17.98 6.86 2.60
CA SER A 731 -17.66 7.73 3.74
C SER A 731 -16.35 7.35 4.42
N GLN A 732 -16.05 6.05 4.54
CA GLN A 732 -14.79 5.55 5.09
C GLN A 732 -13.59 5.96 4.22
N LEU A 733 -13.68 5.82 2.89
CA LEU A 733 -12.64 6.29 1.96
C LEU A 733 -12.43 7.81 2.06
N ALA A 734 -13.51 8.59 2.13
CA ALA A 734 -13.42 10.04 2.27
C ALA A 734 -12.76 10.45 3.60
N SER A 735 -13.14 9.82 4.72
CA SER A 735 -12.62 10.09 6.05
C SER A 735 -11.14 9.72 6.19
N ALA A 736 -10.77 8.51 5.76
CA ALA A 736 -9.42 8.02 5.91
C ALA A 736 -8.39 8.75 5.02
N THR A 737 -8.82 9.37 3.92
CA THR A 737 -7.94 10.12 3.01
C THR A 737 -7.89 11.62 3.26
N ALA A 738 -8.87 12.20 3.97
CA ALA A 738 -8.95 13.65 4.21
C ALA A 738 -7.70 14.27 4.85
N ASN A 739 -7.08 13.57 5.80
CA ASN A 739 -5.82 14.01 6.44
C ASN A 739 -4.67 14.11 5.42
N TYR A 740 -4.57 13.16 4.48
CA TYR A 740 -3.54 13.17 3.44
C TYR A 740 -3.80 14.24 2.40
N ASN A 741 -5.07 14.51 2.05
CA ASN A 741 -5.44 15.59 1.14
C ASN A 741 -5.08 16.97 1.72
N TYR A 742 -5.33 17.19 3.01
CA TYR A 742 -4.89 18.40 3.72
C TYR A 742 -3.37 18.57 3.72
N LEU A 743 -2.61 17.51 4.01
CA LEU A 743 -1.14 17.57 3.98
C LEU A 743 -0.61 17.79 2.56
N LEU A 744 -1.24 17.20 1.54
CA LEU A 744 -0.93 17.40 0.13
C LEU A 744 -1.17 18.87 -0.30
N ALA A 745 -2.33 19.44 0.06
CA ALA A 745 -2.63 20.85 -0.16
C ALA A 745 -1.64 21.78 0.57
N SER A 746 -1.21 21.40 1.78
CA SER A 746 -0.17 22.11 2.54
C SER A 746 1.17 22.10 1.80
N MET A 747 1.60 20.96 1.25
CA MET A 747 2.83 20.87 0.44
C MET A 747 2.77 21.71 -0.84
N GLN A 748 1.60 21.77 -1.49
CA GLN A 748 1.39 22.62 -2.66
C GLN A 748 1.49 24.11 -2.31
N LEU A 749 0.91 24.53 -1.17
CA LEU A 749 1.05 25.89 -0.65
C LEU A 749 2.52 26.22 -0.29
N GLU A 750 3.22 25.30 0.37
CA GLU A 750 4.66 25.42 0.70
C GLU A 750 5.52 25.61 -0.55
N ARG A 751 5.26 24.85 -1.63
CA ARG A 751 5.90 25.06 -2.93
C ARG A 751 5.58 26.43 -3.52
N ALA A 752 4.33 26.87 -3.45
CA ALA A 752 3.89 28.15 -4.00
C ALA A 752 4.52 29.35 -3.28
N ILE A 753 4.74 29.26 -1.96
CA ILE A 753 5.47 30.28 -1.18
C ILE A 753 7.01 30.12 -1.24
N GLY A 754 7.51 29.08 -1.92
CA GLY A 754 8.93 28.78 -2.04
C GLY A 754 9.61 28.44 -0.71
N TYR A 755 8.87 27.83 0.23
CA TYR A 755 9.34 27.53 1.58
C TYR A 755 8.69 26.25 2.10
N PHE A 756 9.47 25.17 2.22
CA PHE A 756 9.03 23.93 2.85
C PHE A 756 9.43 23.89 4.33
N PHE A 757 8.46 23.73 5.24
CA PHE A 757 8.72 23.75 6.68
C PHE A 757 9.56 22.54 7.14
N LEU A 758 9.32 21.35 6.55
CA LEU A 758 10.10 20.14 6.84
C LEU A 758 11.56 20.18 6.35
N MET A 759 11.88 21.08 5.41
CA MET A 759 13.25 21.26 4.89
C MET A 759 14.01 22.40 5.59
N ASN A 760 13.39 23.07 6.56
CA ASN A 760 13.95 24.20 7.29
C ASN A 760 14.13 23.89 8.78
N SER A 761 15.06 24.60 9.42
CA SER A 761 15.24 24.52 10.87
C SER A 761 14.00 25.02 11.61
N GLU A 762 13.79 24.49 12.82
CA GLU A 762 12.69 24.94 13.69
C GLU A 762 12.77 26.44 13.99
N GLU A 763 13.98 27.01 14.12
CA GLU A 763 14.20 28.46 14.28
C GLU A 763 13.66 29.27 13.10
N ASN A 764 13.96 28.89 11.86
CA ASN A 764 13.43 29.55 10.66
C ASN A 764 11.90 29.44 10.58
N ASN A 765 11.36 28.27 10.94
CA ASN A 765 9.91 28.03 10.97
C ASN A 765 9.22 28.94 12.00
N GLN A 766 9.81 29.12 13.18
CA GLN A 766 9.30 30.05 14.20
C GLN A 766 9.42 31.52 13.77
N ASP A 767 10.50 31.93 13.09
CA ASP A 767 10.58 33.28 12.49
C ASP A 767 9.46 33.52 11.47
N PHE A 768 9.26 32.57 10.54
CA PHE A 768 8.18 32.68 9.54
C PHE A 768 6.81 32.88 10.21
N ILE A 769 6.48 32.06 11.22
CA ILE A 769 5.23 32.15 11.97
C ILE A 769 5.12 33.49 12.72
N GLN A 770 6.21 33.97 13.32
CA GLN A 770 6.22 35.27 14.01
C GLN A 770 6.01 36.44 13.04
N ARG A 771 6.66 36.41 11.87
CA ARG A 771 6.48 37.43 10.82
C ARG A 771 5.05 37.42 10.27
N ALA A 772 4.45 36.24 10.06
CA ALA A 772 3.05 36.11 9.65
C ALA A 772 2.10 36.72 10.71
N ARG A 773 2.27 36.35 11.98
CA ARG A 773 1.46 36.89 13.10
C ARG A 773 1.62 38.40 13.23
N ALA A 774 2.85 38.93 13.15
CA ALA A 774 3.11 40.36 13.22
C ALA A 774 2.48 41.13 12.05
N PHE A 775 2.53 40.58 10.83
CA PHE A 775 1.89 41.17 9.65
C PHE A 775 0.37 41.24 9.83
N ILE A 776 -0.28 40.14 10.23
CA ILE A 776 -1.72 40.07 10.48
C ILE A 776 -2.14 41.06 11.58
N LEU A 777 -1.40 41.13 12.69
CA LEU A 777 -1.67 42.05 13.79
C LEU A 777 -1.48 43.52 13.41
N SER A 778 -0.56 43.83 12.48
CA SER A 778 -0.31 45.20 12.01
C SER A 778 -1.41 45.76 11.10
N ARG A 779 -2.34 44.90 10.63
CA ARG A 779 -3.40 45.22 9.67
C ARG A 779 -4.81 44.85 10.15
N ASN A 780 -4.97 44.56 11.43
CA ASN A 780 -6.25 44.52 12.16
C ASN A 780 -6.56 45.87 12.81
#